data_AF-A0A969CB39-F1
#
_entry.id   AF-A0A969CB39-F1
#
_cell.length_a   1.000
_cell.length_b   1.000
_cell.length_c   1.000
_cell.angle_alpha   90.00
_cell.angle_beta   90.00
_cell.angle_gamma   90.00
#
_symmetry.space_group_name_H-M   'P 1'
#
loop_
_entity.id
_entity.type
_entity.pdbx_description
1 polymer ?
#
loop_
_entity_poly.entity_id
_entity_poly.type
_entity_poly.pdbx_seq_one_letter_code
_entity_poly.pdbx_strand_id
1 'polypeptide(L)'
;MYKSKLTKVIVSLLRRILGVTRSGAKRLMRAMLRTLAAMARRSRLPVAGFVLPTVTMVLLVVILLTVAIVLRSFDRANTARNVRVNQQVLAAATPALDRAKAKIQFMLDQTQGRGTPSDTDLYREISNALGASGGSDSYTFGDEERLLLRQDQDGDGFQVTPPNANNFVIERNDEINTAWRYPVDTNNDGSPDTFTLYGIFFRTPPRDNVRTNPTFGDFTRERKPLEARTPPMSVTAINRNCAQGGGTVASLAGDSGWYRIDGKLKKSFFVYTVNVPMTGDDARLNPSYKEFTGTRSFSALEYQQDQNRIPIANNAVVYEDDLDISPGPNLNLNGRVFTNSNLLMSGANNANSIRMYLVSSPDSCYYDQENSKMVVAGNLVNGFAANNTVKNPVDVHLFRKKENLPASSRTADFLGRKLEIKTSEQSATNPTLDVLYNNQAYAARLSLLVAAQIGDPATNPPEENPNDPPLVQQQVREKLQTREQALTEYFKSVTRKVPFAEVPLNRDATAGFGLPWSTPPGTSPILGSQTTLRPIDAWNIPSDANTGLSLNTSKLEATNPNPKPPEEETFLGDRVVVGNNLPAKRWNGIELSEDAEQVAAPWNPSDPGPRERSSQVTKIANVGSTDRGGFWEQAAAKNPRNLLDGEGGLRIITGAGVYERLNSFLPPPSWIDPSGATSNTFTADTATYDDPTTPTPEQFPVVWPDSMPMSPLGPGAQVYNNDPGLPAGSSRWLNWPGTSPAPGTAQPPGGLPPEGLPLVTLPGSIDPNTPQYAKGDLRMRATVVYHYAGGTNPTPAGELNDQPIACISSYYDPSTASTARNLSTLPTDLSGDPTLGVQGTQIGSNNGITYDRPYDSSARPQGIATDGGNGLLSGSGDARLDAQANLVFPMVGLLTNL
;
A
#
# COMPACT_ATOMS: atom_id res chain seq x y z
N MET A 1 -0.27 -5.00 -67.02
CA MET A 1 -1.07 -6.09 -66.39
C MET A 1 -0.33 -7.43 -66.55
N TYR A 2 0.74 -7.63 -65.79
CA TYR A 2 1.79 -8.66 -66.00
C TYR A 2 1.48 -10.02 -65.30
N LYS A 3 0.21 -10.46 -65.27
CA LYS A 3 -0.21 -11.68 -64.54
C LYS A 3 -0.56 -12.90 -65.42
N SER A 4 -0.44 -12.84 -66.74
CA SER A 4 -0.86 -13.96 -67.63
C SER A 4 0.26 -14.77 -68.28
N LYS A 5 1.49 -14.23 -68.34
CA LYS A 5 2.63 -14.91 -69.00
C LYS A 5 3.32 -15.93 -68.10
N LEU A 6 3.47 -15.64 -66.80
CA LEU A 6 4.16 -16.52 -65.84
C LEU A 6 3.33 -17.78 -65.51
N THR A 7 2.02 -17.65 -65.39
CA THR A 7 1.08 -18.76 -65.16
C THR A 7 1.07 -19.76 -66.33
N LYS A 8 1.17 -19.27 -67.58
CA LYS A 8 1.30 -20.15 -68.76
C LYS A 8 2.62 -20.89 -68.79
N VAL A 9 3.72 -20.25 -68.37
CA VAL A 9 5.05 -20.89 -68.31
C VAL A 9 5.07 -21.97 -67.24
N ILE A 10 4.56 -21.70 -66.03
CA ILE A 10 4.48 -22.65 -64.91
C ILE A 10 3.57 -23.85 -65.26
N VAL A 11 2.42 -23.63 -65.88
CA VAL A 11 1.52 -24.70 -66.34
C VAL A 11 2.18 -25.55 -67.44
N SER A 12 2.97 -24.94 -68.33
CA SER A 12 3.70 -25.69 -69.37
C SER A 12 4.86 -26.52 -68.79
N LEU A 13 5.55 -26.01 -67.77
CA LEU A 13 6.63 -26.69 -67.07
C LEU A 13 6.10 -27.86 -66.22
N LEU A 14 5.00 -27.66 -65.49
CA LEU A 14 4.29 -28.72 -64.76
C LEU A 14 3.80 -29.83 -65.69
N ARG A 15 3.26 -29.49 -66.87
CA ARG A 15 2.88 -30.50 -67.89
C ARG A 15 4.08 -31.26 -68.46
N ARG A 16 5.23 -30.60 -68.65
CA ARG A 16 6.48 -31.26 -69.08
C ARG A 16 7.07 -32.17 -68.00
N ILE A 17 7.02 -31.78 -66.73
CA ILE A 17 7.48 -32.59 -65.59
C ILE A 17 6.55 -33.79 -65.34
N LEU A 18 5.22 -33.61 -65.49
CA LEU A 18 4.23 -34.70 -65.49
C LEU A 18 4.43 -35.69 -66.66
N GLY A 19 4.93 -35.23 -67.80
CA GLY A 19 5.31 -36.09 -68.92
C GLY A 19 6.57 -36.92 -68.67
N VAL A 20 7.58 -36.32 -68.04
CA VAL A 20 8.88 -36.97 -67.73
C VAL A 20 8.75 -37.98 -66.59
N THR A 21 7.91 -37.71 -65.59
CA THR A 21 7.63 -38.67 -64.50
C THR A 21 6.82 -39.87 -65.00
N ARG A 22 5.87 -39.69 -65.93
CA ARG A 22 5.14 -40.80 -66.57
C ARG A 22 6.02 -41.65 -67.48
N SER A 23 7.01 -41.06 -68.18
CA SER A 23 7.92 -41.82 -69.05
C SER A 23 9.04 -42.52 -68.26
N GLY A 24 9.55 -41.89 -67.20
CA GLY A 24 10.50 -42.49 -66.27
C GLY A 24 9.92 -43.69 -65.52
N ALA A 25 8.71 -43.55 -64.97
CA ALA A 25 8.02 -44.65 -64.28
C ALA A 25 7.71 -45.82 -65.22
N LYS A 26 7.29 -45.57 -66.48
CA LYS A 26 7.06 -46.63 -67.47
C LYS A 26 8.35 -47.31 -67.92
N ARG A 27 9.47 -46.59 -68.00
CA ARG A 27 10.78 -47.15 -68.38
C ARG A 27 11.37 -48.00 -67.25
N LEU A 28 11.21 -47.56 -66.00
CA LEU A 28 11.61 -48.31 -64.81
C LEU A 28 10.73 -49.56 -64.62
N MET A 29 9.41 -49.44 -64.81
CA MET A 29 8.47 -50.57 -64.77
C MET A 29 8.75 -51.59 -65.89
N ARG A 30 9.10 -51.15 -67.11
CA ARG A 30 9.54 -52.04 -68.19
C ARG A 30 10.90 -52.67 -67.94
N ALA A 31 11.83 -51.97 -67.29
CA ALA A 31 13.14 -52.53 -66.92
C ALA A 31 12.98 -53.60 -65.84
N MET A 32 12.17 -53.35 -64.82
CA MET A 32 11.81 -54.33 -63.78
C MET A 32 11.05 -55.54 -64.36
N LEU A 33 10.07 -55.32 -65.25
CA LEU A 33 9.36 -56.42 -65.92
C LEU A 33 10.28 -57.23 -66.83
N ARG A 34 11.27 -56.60 -67.48
CA ARG A 34 12.26 -57.31 -68.31
C ARG A 34 13.23 -58.14 -67.48
N THR A 35 13.70 -57.66 -66.32
CA THR A 35 14.56 -58.46 -65.43
C THR A 35 13.79 -59.62 -64.81
N LEU A 36 12.51 -59.41 -64.47
CA LEU A 36 11.64 -60.46 -63.91
C LEU A 36 11.23 -61.49 -64.97
N ALA A 37 10.97 -61.07 -66.22
CA ALA A 37 10.70 -61.98 -67.34
C ALA A 37 11.95 -62.73 -67.84
N ALA A 38 13.15 -62.15 -67.71
CA ALA A 38 14.41 -62.83 -68.01
C ALA A 38 14.73 -63.93 -66.98
N MET A 39 14.32 -63.73 -65.72
CA MET A 39 14.42 -64.73 -64.65
C MET A 39 13.44 -65.91 -64.87
N ALA A 40 12.28 -65.65 -65.49
CA ALA A 40 11.26 -66.65 -65.77
C ALA A 40 11.54 -67.59 -66.96
N ARG A 41 12.58 -67.33 -67.79
CA ARG A 41 12.88 -68.12 -69.00
C ARG A 41 14.08 -69.08 -68.90
N ARG A 42 14.65 -69.32 -67.72
CA ARG A 42 15.66 -70.37 -67.51
C ARG A 42 15.10 -71.52 -66.66
N SER A 43 14.28 -72.36 -67.29
CA SER A 43 13.91 -73.68 -66.76
C SER A 43 14.71 -74.76 -67.49
N ARG A 44 15.77 -75.26 -66.84
CA ARG A 44 16.28 -76.65 -66.88
C ARG A 44 17.67 -76.71 -66.25
N LEU A 45 17.70 -76.83 -64.93
CA LEU A 45 18.77 -77.47 -64.17
C LEU A 45 18.11 -78.40 -63.13
N PRO A 46 18.71 -79.57 -62.83
CA PRO A 46 18.04 -80.64 -62.10
C PRO A 46 17.95 -80.38 -60.59
N VAL A 47 16.88 -80.96 -60.04
CA VAL A 47 16.41 -81.06 -58.64
C VAL A 47 17.44 -80.84 -57.52
N ALA A 48 17.19 -79.83 -56.68
CA ALA A 48 17.23 -79.89 -55.21
C ALA A 48 16.54 -78.64 -54.58
N GLY A 49 15.56 -78.83 -53.69
CA GLY A 49 15.18 -77.84 -52.66
C GLY A 49 13.95 -76.95 -52.91
N PHE A 50 12.93 -77.16 -52.08
CA PHE A 50 11.64 -76.48 -51.96
C PHE A 50 11.77 -74.99 -51.54
N VAL A 51 12.18 -74.07 -52.43
CA VAL A 51 12.58 -72.70 -51.99
C VAL A 51 12.03 -71.53 -52.86
N LEU A 52 11.31 -71.75 -53.96
CA LEU A 52 10.98 -70.65 -54.89
C LEU A 52 9.82 -69.70 -54.47
N PRO A 53 8.63 -70.18 -54.03
CA PRO A 53 7.55 -69.28 -53.63
C PRO A 53 7.86 -68.54 -52.32
N THR A 54 8.53 -69.22 -51.38
CA THR A 54 8.93 -68.67 -50.09
C THR A 54 9.96 -67.57 -50.25
N VAL A 55 10.97 -67.72 -51.11
CA VAL A 55 11.96 -66.64 -51.36
C VAL A 55 11.33 -65.43 -52.04
N THR A 56 10.40 -65.61 -52.99
CA THR A 56 9.72 -64.47 -53.62
C THR A 56 8.80 -63.72 -52.65
N MET A 57 8.07 -64.44 -51.78
CA MET A 57 7.24 -63.84 -50.74
C MET A 57 8.09 -63.11 -49.69
N VAL A 58 9.18 -63.72 -49.23
CA VAL A 58 10.12 -63.10 -48.29
C VAL A 58 10.75 -61.85 -48.88
N LEU A 59 11.13 -61.86 -50.16
CA LEU A 59 11.74 -60.71 -50.82
C LEU A 59 10.74 -59.55 -50.99
N LEU A 60 9.47 -59.83 -51.29
CA LEU A 60 8.42 -58.81 -51.37
C LEU A 60 8.11 -58.19 -50.00
N VAL A 61 8.04 -59.03 -48.95
CA VAL A 61 7.87 -58.58 -47.57
C VAL A 61 9.05 -57.72 -47.13
N VAL A 62 10.30 -58.11 -47.43
CA VAL A 62 11.51 -57.33 -47.11
C VAL A 62 11.49 -55.98 -47.82
N ILE A 63 11.10 -55.91 -49.10
CA ILE A 63 11.00 -54.63 -49.83
C ILE A 63 9.90 -53.73 -49.23
N LEU A 64 8.74 -54.28 -48.87
CA LEU A 64 7.69 -53.52 -48.22
C LEU A 64 8.10 -53.03 -46.83
N LEU A 65 8.81 -53.86 -46.05
CA LEU A 65 9.35 -53.49 -44.75
C LEU A 65 10.43 -52.42 -44.87
N THR A 66 11.33 -52.51 -45.85
CA THR A 66 12.36 -51.48 -46.05
C THR A 66 11.74 -50.15 -46.47
N VAL A 67 10.76 -50.14 -47.37
CA VAL A 67 10.02 -48.92 -47.74
C VAL A 67 9.26 -48.36 -46.55
N ALA A 68 8.59 -49.20 -45.75
CA ALA A 68 7.87 -48.76 -44.55
C ALA A 68 8.82 -48.19 -43.47
N ILE A 69 10.00 -48.78 -43.29
CA ILE A 69 11.05 -48.27 -42.37
C ILE A 69 11.61 -46.93 -42.89
N VAL A 70 11.81 -46.77 -44.20
CA VAL A 70 12.27 -45.52 -44.80
C VAL A 70 11.24 -44.40 -44.62
N LEU A 71 9.95 -44.69 -44.86
CA LEU A 71 8.87 -43.72 -44.63
C LEU A 71 8.77 -43.32 -43.15
N ARG A 72 8.83 -44.29 -42.22
CA ARG A 72 8.89 -44.00 -40.78
C ARG A 72 10.14 -43.22 -40.37
N SER A 73 11.27 -43.44 -41.04
CA SER A 73 12.50 -42.69 -40.81
C SER A 73 12.37 -41.23 -41.27
N PHE A 74 11.69 -40.97 -42.39
CA PHE A 74 11.39 -39.60 -42.83
C PHE A 74 10.41 -38.90 -41.89
N ASP A 75 9.39 -39.58 -41.39
CA ASP A 75 8.48 -39.02 -40.39
C ASP A 75 9.22 -38.68 -39.09
N ARG A 76 10.05 -39.60 -38.57
CA ARG A 76 10.88 -39.33 -37.39
C ARG A 76 11.88 -38.20 -37.61
N ALA A 77 12.47 -38.08 -38.80
CA ALA A 77 13.37 -36.97 -39.13
C ALA A 77 12.64 -35.62 -39.16
N ASN A 78 11.41 -35.59 -39.70
CA ASN A 78 10.57 -34.38 -39.66
C ASN A 78 10.17 -34.02 -38.23
N THR A 79 9.78 -34.99 -37.40
CA THR A 79 9.45 -34.75 -35.99
C THR A 79 10.66 -34.28 -35.20
N ALA A 80 11.84 -34.90 -35.38
CA ALA A 80 13.08 -34.50 -34.72
C ALA A 80 13.51 -33.07 -35.13
N ARG A 81 13.35 -32.71 -36.41
CA ARG A 81 13.59 -31.35 -36.89
C ARG A 81 12.66 -30.35 -36.20
N ASN A 82 11.37 -30.63 -36.13
CA ASN A 82 10.39 -29.73 -35.49
C ASN A 82 10.66 -29.59 -33.98
N VAL A 83 11.06 -30.66 -33.30
CA VAL A 83 11.44 -30.60 -31.86
C VAL A 83 12.67 -29.71 -31.65
N ARG A 84 13.70 -29.84 -32.49
CA ARG A 84 14.91 -29.00 -32.40
C ARG A 84 14.60 -27.53 -32.67
N VAL A 85 13.77 -27.25 -33.67
CA VAL A 85 13.30 -25.88 -33.95
C VAL A 85 12.51 -25.33 -32.76
N ASN A 86 11.60 -26.12 -32.17
CA ASN A 86 10.85 -25.69 -30.99
C ASN A 86 11.76 -25.40 -29.78
N GLN A 87 12.78 -26.24 -29.53
CA GLN A 87 13.73 -26.00 -28.44
C GLN A 87 14.56 -24.73 -28.66
N GLN A 88 15.02 -24.50 -29.90
CA GLN A 88 15.75 -23.28 -30.25
C GLN A 88 14.88 -22.04 -30.10
N VAL A 89 13.62 -22.11 -30.53
CA VAL A 89 12.70 -20.97 -30.37
C VAL A 89 12.33 -20.73 -28.91
N LEU A 90 12.07 -21.77 -28.12
CA LEU A 90 11.81 -21.63 -26.69
C LEU A 90 13.00 -20.97 -25.99
N ALA A 91 14.23 -21.43 -26.27
CA ALA A 91 15.44 -20.83 -25.72
C ALA A 91 15.64 -19.37 -26.14
N ALA A 92 15.30 -19.02 -27.39
CA ALA A 92 15.35 -17.65 -27.89
C ALA A 92 14.27 -16.74 -27.29
N ALA A 93 13.13 -17.30 -26.86
CA ALA A 93 12.01 -16.57 -26.26
C ALA A 93 12.11 -16.41 -24.73
N THR A 94 12.92 -17.21 -24.03
CA THR A 94 13.11 -17.10 -22.57
C THR A 94 13.56 -15.70 -22.12
N PRO A 95 14.53 -15.02 -22.78
CA PRO A 95 14.92 -13.67 -22.38
C PRO A 95 13.77 -12.66 -22.47
N ALA A 96 12.85 -12.81 -23.43
CA ALA A 96 11.68 -11.93 -23.55
C ALA A 96 10.76 -12.09 -22.33
N LEU A 97 10.62 -13.32 -21.82
CA LEU A 97 9.82 -13.58 -20.63
C LEU A 97 10.44 -12.93 -19.38
N ASP A 98 11.75 -13.05 -19.20
CA ASP A 98 12.44 -12.46 -18.03
C ASP A 98 12.42 -10.93 -18.08
N ARG A 99 12.60 -10.34 -19.26
CA ARG A 99 12.43 -8.90 -19.49
C ARG A 99 11.00 -8.44 -19.21
N ALA A 100 10.00 -9.18 -19.68
CA ALA A 100 8.59 -8.86 -19.42
C ALA A 100 8.26 -8.93 -17.91
N LYS A 101 8.75 -9.95 -17.20
CA LYS A 101 8.59 -10.06 -15.74
C LYS A 101 9.25 -8.89 -15.01
N ALA A 102 10.46 -8.50 -15.40
CA ALA A 102 11.15 -7.36 -14.81
C ALA A 102 10.34 -6.05 -15.01
N LYS A 103 9.79 -5.82 -16.19
CA LYS A 103 8.92 -4.65 -16.48
C LYS A 103 7.62 -4.67 -15.69
N ILE A 104 6.96 -5.83 -15.57
CA ILE A 104 5.75 -5.99 -14.75
C ILE A 104 6.06 -5.68 -13.27
N GLN A 105 7.16 -6.23 -12.75
CA GLN A 105 7.57 -6.00 -11.37
C GLN A 105 7.87 -4.51 -11.12
N PHE A 106 8.66 -3.90 -11.99
CA PHE A 106 8.99 -2.48 -11.90
C PHE A 106 7.74 -1.58 -11.94
N MET A 107 6.81 -1.84 -12.86
CA MET A 107 5.52 -1.13 -12.94
C MET A 107 4.69 -1.26 -11.66
N LEU A 108 4.65 -2.46 -11.07
CA LEU A 108 3.93 -2.69 -9.81
C LEU A 108 4.58 -1.95 -8.66
N ASP A 109 5.91 -1.93 -8.58
CA ASP A 109 6.68 -1.26 -7.52
C ASP A 109 6.47 0.26 -7.53
N GLN A 110 6.43 0.89 -8.72
CA GLN A 110 6.12 2.32 -8.86
C GLN A 110 4.69 2.65 -8.40
N THR A 111 3.76 1.69 -8.48
CA THR A 111 2.36 1.88 -8.09
C THR A 111 2.03 1.38 -6.67
N GLN A 112 3.02 0.87 -5.91
CA GLN A 112 2.77 0.35 -4.57
C GLN A 112 2.26 1.42 -3.58
N GLY A 113 2.58 2.70 -3.78
CA GLY A 113 2.19 3.80 -2.88
C GLY A 113 0.85 4.49 -3.17
N ARG A 114 0.06 4.05 -4.16
CA ARG A 114 -1.18 4.75 -4.61
C ARG A 114 -2.46 3.93 -4.39
N GLY A 115 -2.48 3.01 -3.42
CA GLY A 115 -3.58 2.06 -3.26
C GLY A 115 -3.60 1.01 -4.37
N THR A 116 -4.78 0.46 -4.71
CA THR A 116 -4.91 -0.53 -5.80
C THR A 116 -4.97 0.20 -7.14
N PRO A 117 -3.96 0.06 -8.02
CA PRO A 117 -3.89 0.84 -9.26
C PRO A 117 -4.93 0.36 -10.28
N SER A 118 -5.58 1.28 -11.00
CA SER A 118 -6.48 0.92 -12.10
C SER A 118 -5.72 0.49 -13.36
N ASP A 119 -6.40 -0.12 -14.34
CA ASP A 119 -5.84 -0.41 -15.66
C ASP A 119 -5.26 0.83 -16.33
N THR A 120 -5.92 1.97 -16.14
CA THR A 120 -5.47 3.28 -16.65
C THR A 120 -4.18 3.72 -15.96
N ASP A 121 -4.06 3.55 -14.64
CA ASP A 121 -2.85 3.94 -13.90
C ASP A 121 -1.66 3.06 -14.30
N LEU A 122 -1.87 1.74 -14.33
CA LEU A 122 -0.85 0.78 -14.78
C LEU A 122 -0.42 1.07 -16.21
N TYR A 123 -1.37 1.39 -17.09
CA TYR A 123 -1.05 1.73 -18.47
C TYR A 123 -0.32 3.06 -18.56
N ARG A 124 -0.74 4.12 -17.87
CA ARG A 124 -0.03 5.41 -17.88
C ARG A 124 1.42 5.27 -17.42
N GLU A 125 1.62 4.46 -16.38
CA GLU A 125 2.93 4.18 -15.83
C GLU A 125 3.84 3.50 -16.87
N ILE A 126 3.40 2.35 -17.42
CA ILE A 126 4.21 1.64 -18.41
C ILE A 126 4.31 2.40 -19.75
N SER A 127 3.26 3.12 -20.16
CA SER A 127 3.12 3.77 -21.48
C SER A 127 3.86 5.09 -21.62
N ASN A 128 4.53 5.58 -20.57
CA ASN A 128 5.24 6.85 -20.57
C ASN A 128 6.49 6.80 -21.49
N ALA A 129 6.26 6.84 -22.80
CA ALA A 129 7.26 6.65 -23.85
C ALA A 129 8.26 7.80 -23.96
N LEU A 130 7.95 8.94 -23.34
CA LEU A 130 8.77 10.12 -23.16
C LEU A 130 8.22 10.74 -21.89
N GLY A 131 8.98 10.73 -20.79
CA GLY A 131 8.64 11.61 -19.67
C GLY A 131 8.33 12.99 -20.26
N ALA A 132 7.27 13.65 -19.82
CA ALA A 132 6.77 14.92 -20.36
C ALA A 132 7.81 16.08 -20.39
N SER A 133 9.08 15.77 -20.09
CA SER A 133 10.26 16.58 -19.92
C SER A 133 11.46 16.13 -20.78
N GLY A 134 11.30 15.20 -21.74
CA GLY A 134 12.41 14.76 -22.62
C GLY A 134 13.36 13.71 -22.01
N GLY A 135 12.90 12.96 -21.01
CA GLY A 135 13.66 11.85 -20.40
C GLY A 135 13.69 10.57 -21.27
N SER A 136 14.66 9.69 -21.00
CA SER A 136 14.75 8.34 -21.59
C SER A 136 13.61 7.42 -21.11
N ASP A 137 13.10 6.55 -21.98
CA ASP A 137 12.07 5.56 -21.63
C ASP A 137 12.59 4.55 -20.59
N SER A 138 12.11 4.65 -19.35
CA SER A 138 12.47 3.79 -18.22
C SER A 138 12.05 2.32 -18.41
N TYR A 139 11.14 2.03 -19.34
CA TYR A 139 10.63 0.70 -19.64
C TYR A 139 11.23 0.07 -20.89
N THR A 140 12.23 0.69 -21.53
CA THR A 140 12.89 0.15 -22.73
C THR A 140 14.37 -0.11 -22.46
N PHE A 141 14.81 -1.36 -22.65
CA PHE A 141 16.22 -1.72 -22.52
C PHE A 141 17.04 -1.14 -23.69
N GLY A 142 18.35 -0.96 -23.52
CA GLY A 142 19.19 -0.28 -24.53
C GLY A 142 19.28 -0.97 -25.90
N ASP A 143 18.97 -2.27 -25.97
CA ASP A 143 18.90 -3.08 -27.20
C ASP A 143 17.46 -3.29 -27.71
N GLU A 144 16.48 -2.63 -27.11
CA GLU A 144 15.07 -2.75 -27.44
C GLU A 144 14.54 -1.54 -28.20
N GLU A 145 13.54 -1.83 -29.04
CA GLU A 145 12.72 -0.82 -29.68
C GLU A 145 11.26 -1.05 -29.32
N ARG A 146 10.61 0.03 -28.89
CA ARG A 146 9.21 0.02 -28.49
C ARG A 146 8.28 0.02 -29.70
N LEU A 147 7.24 -0.78 -29.65
CA LEU A 147 6.25 -0.96 -30.70
C LEU A 147 4.89 -0.40 -30.31
N LEU A 148 4.19 0.13 -31.32
CA LEU A 148 2.80 0.55 -31.22
C LEU A 148 1.93 -0.54 -31.84
N LEU A 149 1.05 -1.16 -31.06
CA LEU A 149 0.07 -2.12 -31.53
C LEU A 149 -1.27 -1.43 -31.68
N ARG A 150 -1.91 -1.61 -32.84
CA ARG A 150 -3.12 -0.91 -33.24
C ARG A 150 -4.19 -1.90 -33.67
N GLN A 151 -5.38 -1.78 -33.11
CA GLN A 151 -6.54 -2.55 -33.51
C GLN A 151 -7.83 -1.82 -33.15
N ASP A 152 -8.70 -1.64 -34.15
CA ASP A 152 -10.08 -1.18 -33.98
C ASP A 152 -10.87 -2.19 -33.14
N GLN A 153 -11.26 -1.78 -31.93
CA GLN A 153 -11.92 -2.66 -30.97
C GLN A 153 -13.44 -2.62 -31.05
N ASP A 154 -13.98 -1.46 -31.41
CA ASP A 154 -15.40 -1.11 -31.24
C ASP A 154 -16.14 -1.02 -32.59
N GLY A 155 -15.40 -1.07 -33.72
CA GLY A 155 -15.95 -1.06 -35.08
C GLY A 155 -16.45 0.30 -35.54
N ASP A 156 -16.13 1.37 -34.80
CA ASP A 156 -16.47 2.77 -35.07
C ASP A 156 -15.32 3.54 -35.74
N GLY A 157 -14.30 2.82 -36.23
CA GLY A 157 -13.12 3.36 -36.87
C GLY A 157 -11.98 3.60 -35.89
N PHE A 158 -10.79 3.88 -36.42
CA PHE A 158 -9.58 3.96 -35.59
C PHE A 158 -9.55 5.19 -34.68
N GLN A 159 -9.73 4.99 -33.38
CA GLN A 159 -9.72 6.03 -32.34
C GLN A 159 -8.47 5.91 -31.45
N VAL A 160 -7.64 6.96 -31.45
CA VAL A 160 -6.46 7.03 -30.58
C VAL A 160 -6.54 8.28 -29.72
N THR A 161 -6.56 8.06 -28.41
CA THR A 161 -6.44 9.13 -27.41
C THR A 161 -5.07 8.99 -26.73
N PRO A 162 -4.24 10.05 -26.72
CA PRO A 162 -2.98 10.04 -25.99
C PRO A 162 -3.19 9.71 -24.50
N PRO A 163 -2.30 8.94 -23.84
CA PRO A 163 -2.44 8.55 -22.43
C PRO A 163 -2.61 9.74 -21.46
N ASN A 164 -2.04 10.88 -21.84
CA ASN A 164 -1.96 12.13 -21.10
C ASN A 164 -3.19 13.02 -21.27
N ALA A 165 -4.15 12.65 -22.13
CA ALA A 165 -5.34 13.45 -22.36
C ALA A 165 -6.34 13.31 -21.19
N ASN A 166 -7.06 14.39 -20.89
CA ASN A 166 -8.03 14.44 -19.79
C ASN A 166 -9.24 13.49 -20.00
N ASN A 167 -9.51 13.10 -21.25
CA ASN A 167 -10.56 12.16 -21.65
C ASN A 167 -9.99 10.76 -21.98
N PHE A 168 -8.76 10.45 -21.57
CA PHE A 168 -8.17 9.14 -21.82
C PHE A 168 -8.95 8.04 -21.10
N VAL A 169 -9.49 7.11 -21.89
CA VAL A 169 -10.18 5.90 -21.44
C VAL A 169 -9.46 4.73 -22.07
N ILE A 170 -8.67 4.00 -21.29
CA ILE A 170 -7.87 2.90 -21.81
C ILE A 170 -8.76 1.85 -22.47
N GLU A 171 -9.96 1.59 -21.93
CA GLU A 171 -10.92 0.58 -22.34
C GLU A 171 -11.55 0.82 -23.72
N ARG A 172 -11.36 2.00 -24.32
CA ARG A 172 -11.78 2.36 -25.68
C ARG A 172 -10.64 2.78 -26.61
N ASN A 173 -9.40 2.72 -26.13
CA ASN A 173 -8.27 3.12 -26.96
C ASN A 173 -7.90 2.00 -27.95
N ASP A 174 -7.77 2.32 -29.23
CA ASP A 174 -7.39 1.34 -30.28
C ASP A 174 -5.88 1.18 -30.43
N GLU A 175 -5.10 1.81 -29.56
CA GLU A 175 -3.64 1.75 -29.55
C GLU A 175 -3.10 1.37 -28.16
N ILE A 176 -2.12 0.46 -28.14
CA ILE A 176 -1.28 0.19 -26.98
C ILE A 176 0.20 0.29 -27.36
N ASN A 177 1.03 0.77 -26.44
CA ASN A 177 2.48 0.84 -26.62
C ASN A 177 3.24 -0.08 -25.65
N THR A 178 2.61 -1.15 -25.16
CA THR A 178 3.18 -2.12 -24.21
C THR A 178 3.85 -3.31 -24.90
N ALA A 179 4.45 -3.07 -26.06
CA ALA A 179 5.16 -4.07 -26.85
C ALA A 179 6.55 -3.59 -27.24
N TRP A 180 7.49 -4.53 -27.36
CA TRP A 180 8.88 -4.28 -27.69
C TRP A 180 9.40 -5.33 -28.66
N ARG A 181 10.44 -4.98 -29.41
CA ARG A 181 11.26 -5.90 -30.20
C ARG A 181 12.73 -5.76 -29.84
N TYR A 182 13.47 -6.85 -29.91
CA TYR A 182 14.92 -6.84 -29.86
C TYR A 182 15.52 -7.89 -30.81
N PRO A 183 16.72 -7.65 -31.35
CA PRO A 183 17.40 -8.58 -32.24
C PRO A 183 18.02 -9.75 -31.45
N VAL A 184 17.91 -10.97 -31.98
CA VAL A 184 18.47 -12.20 -31.41
C VAL A 184 19.27 -12.94 -32.47
N ASP A 185 20.40 -13.50 -32.05
CA ASP A 185 21.20 -14.43 -32.84
C ASP A 185 20.76 -15.87 -32.53
N THR A 186 20.01 -16.47 -33.45
CA THR A 186 19.46 -17.83 -33.27
C THR A 186 20.48 -18.92 -33.63
N ASN A 187 21.48 -18.59 -34.43
CA ASN A 187 22.46 -19.54 -34.96
C ASN A 187 23.85 -19.45 -34.28
N ASN A 188 24.00 -18.50 -33.36
CA ASN A 188 25.20 -18.22 -32.57
C ASN A 188 26.43 -17.91 -33.45
N ASP A 189 26.22 -17.22 -34.58
CA ASP A 189 27.27 -16.80 -35.51
C ASP A 189 27.84 -15.39 -35.22
N GLY A 190 27.35 -14.76 -34.16
CA GLY A 190 27.74 -13.43 -33.70
C GLY A 190 26.99 -12.29 -34.38
N SER A 191 25.99 -12.57 -35.21
CA SER A 191 25.15 -11.54 -35.85
C SER A 191 23.66 -11.89 -35.71
N PRO A 192 22.81 -10.97 -35.22
CA PRO A 192 21.38 -11.23 -35.12
C PRO A 192 20.74 -11.55 -36.47
N ASP A 193 19.90 -12.57 -36.48
CA ASP A 193 19.19 -13.09 -37.66
C ASP A 193 17.66 -13.16 -37.47
N THR A 194 17.17 -12.89 -36.26
CA THR A 194 15.74 -12.98 -35.89
C THR A 194 15.36 -11.84 -34.95
N PHE A 195 14.17 -11.28 -35.12
CA PHE A 195 13.58 -10.39 -34.11
C PHE A 195 12.74 -11.20 -33.13
N THR A 196 12.97 -11.01 -31.84
CA THR A 196 12.03 -11.45 -30.81
C THR A 196 11.16 -10.28 -30.43
N LEU A 197 9.85 -10.43 -30.60
CA LEU A 197 8.83 -9.46 -30.23
C LEU A 197 8.11 -9.97 -28.99
N TYR A 198 7.79 -9.08 -28.06
CA TYR A 198 6.91 -9.42 -26.96
C TYR A 198 6.02 -8.25 -26.57
N GLY A 199 4.83 -8.56 -26.06
CA GLY A 199 3.89 -7.57 -25.57
C GLY A 199 3.26 -7.99 -24.25
N ILE A 200 2.97 -7.01 -23.41
CA ILE A 200 2.34 -7.19 -22.09
C ILE A 200 0.89 -6.68 -22.18
N PHE A 201 -0.06 -7.56 -21.87
CA PHE A 201 -1.50 -7.34 -22.02
C PHE A 201 -2.22 -7.61 -20.69
N PHE A 202 -2.84 -6.58 -20.12
CA PHE A 202 -3.51 -6.67 -18.82
C PHE A 202 -4.84 -5.92 -18.73
N ARG A 203 -5.23 -5.24 -19.82
CA ARG A 203 -6.48 -4.47 -19.93
C ARG A 203 -7.70 -5.38 -19.79
N THR A 204 -8.73 -4.85 -19.14
CA THR A 204 -10.04 -5.47 -19.02
C THR A 204 -11.09 -4.74 -19.87
N PRO A 205 -12.13 -5.44 -20.38
CA PRO A 205 -13.21 -4.80 -21.14
C PRO A 205 -14.00 -3.79 -20.29
N PRO A 206 -14.61 -2.77 -20.92
CA PRO A 206 -15.42 -1.78 -20.22
C PRO A 206 -16.66 -2.40 -19.58
N ARG A 207 -17.07 -1.83 -18.43
CA ARG A 207 -18.21 -2.30 -17.63
C ARG A 207 -19.40 -1.37 -17.70
N ASP A 208 -20.56 -1.93 -17.42
CA ASP A 208 -21.76 -1.14 -17.19
C ASP A 208 -21.73 -0.53 -15.78
N ASN A 209 -21.65 0.79 -15.75
CA ASN A 209 -21.58 1.60 -14.54
C ASN A 209 -22.93 2.27 -14.20
N VAL A 210 -24.01 1.90 -14.89
CA VAL A 210 -25.34 2.47 -14.64
C VAL A 210 -26.01 1.71 -13.49
N ARG A 211 -26.07 2.34 -12.30
CA ARG A 211 -26.61 1.75 -11.04
C ARG A 211 -28.03 1.16 -11.19
N THR A 212 -28.84 1.71 -12.07
CA THR A 212 -30.22 1.26 -12.30
C THR A 212 -30.33 0.08 -13.26
N ASN A 213 -29.25 -0.31 -13.92
CA ASN A 213 -29.25 -1.40 -14.89
C ASN A 213 -29.06 -2.75 -14.19
N PRO A 214 -29.89 -3.77 -14.48
CA PRO A 214 -29.66 -5.15 -14.01
C PRO A 214 -28.29 -5.74 -14.40
N THR A 215 -27.61 -5.18 -15.40
CA THR A 215 -26.25 -5.56 -15.82
C THR A 215 -25.14 -4.78 -15.13
N PHE A 216 -25.45 -4.03 -14.05
CA PHE A 216 -24.46 -3.26 -13.30
C PHE A 216 -23.25 -4.13 -12.88
N GLY A 217 -22.06 -3.73 -13.32
CA GLY A 217 -20.80 -4.44 -13.07
C GLY A 217 -20.46 -5.53 -14.09
N ASP A 218 -21.35 -5.86 -15.03
CA ASP A 218 -21.04 -6.79 -16.13
C ASP A 218 -20.18 -6.14 -17.22
N PHE A 219 -19.49 -6.98 -17.99
CA PHE A 219 -18.76 -6.52 -19.17
C PHE A 219 -19.74 -6.11 -20.27
N THR A 220 -19.55 -4.92 -20.82
CA THR A 220 -20.38 -4.40 -21.93
C THR A 220 -20.03 -5.03 -23.28
N ARG A 221 -18.83 -5.61 -23.42
CA ARG A 221 -18.39 -6.33 -24.61
C ARG A 221 -17.46 -7.50 -24.30
N GLU A 222 -17.37 -8.42 -25.27
CA GLU A 222 -16.40 -9.51 -25.26
C GLU A 222 -14.96 -9.01 -25.34
N ARG A 223 -14.03 -9.84 -24.86
CA ARG A 223 -12.59 -9.54 -24.86
C ARG A 223 -12.04 -9.44 -26.28
N LYS A 224 -11.25 -8.39 -26.54
CA LYS A 224 -10.58 -8.13 -27.82
C LYS A 224 -9.07 -8.40 -27.71
N PRO A 225 -8.33 -8.52 -28.83
CA PRO A 225 -6.94 -8.99 -28.79
C PRO A 225 -5.92 -8.05 -28.10
N LEU A 226 -6.25 -6.78 -27.86
CA LEU A 226 -5.41 -5.87 -27.05
C LEU A 226 -5.67 -5.99 -25.53
N GLU A 227 -6.50 -6.95 -25.11
CA GLU A 227 -6.93 -7.15 -23.73
C GLU A 227 -6.40 -8.47 -23.17
N ALA A 228 -6.38 -8.61 -21.85
CA ALA A 228 -6.03 -9.88 -21.21
C ALA A 228 -6.98 -10.99 -21.69
N ARG A 229 -6.46 -12.18 -21.99
CA ARG A 229 -7.25 -13.27 -22.61
C ARG A 229 -8.30 -13.85 -21.68
N THR A 230 -7.92 -14.09 -20.43
CA THR A 230 -8.80 -14.64 -19.39
C THR A 230 -8.65 -13.87 -18.09
N PRO A 231 -9.64 -13.90 -17.18
CA PRO A 231 -9.44 -13.45 -15.80
C PRO A 231 -8.40 -14.34 -15.07
N PRO A 232 -7.92 -13.92 -13.89
CA PRO A 232 -7.01 -14.71 -13.07
C PRO A 232 -7.63 -16.07 -12.70
N MET A 233 -6.79 -17.10 -12.59
CA MET A 233 -7.24 -18.44 -12.22
C MET A 233 -7.42 -18.55 -10.70
N SER A 234 -8.56 -19.11 -10.27
CA SER A 234 -8.71 -19.58 -8.88
C SER A 234 -8.22 -21.03 -8.79
N VAL A 235 -7.42 -21.32 -7.76
CA VAL A 235 -6.88 -22.66 -7.49
C VAL A 235 -7.90 -23.51 -6.69
N THR A 236 -8.92 -22.85 -6.14
CA THR A 236 -9.90 -23.42 -5.22
C THR A 236 -11.22 -23.67 -5.95
N ALA A 237 -11.78 -24.87 -5.81
CA ALA A 237 -13.11 -25.15 -6.32
C ALA A 237 -14.11 -24.20 -5.63
N ILE A 238 -14.61 -23.22 -6.39
CA ILE A 238 -15.60 -22.25 -5.90
C ILE A 238 -16.75 -23.06 -5.31
N ASN A 239 -16.97 -22.92 -4.00
CA ASN A 239 -18.11 -23.53 -3.33
C ASN A 239 -19.36 -23.17 -4.14
N ARG A 240 -20.16 -24.16 -4.59
CA ARG A 240 -21.34 -23.91 -5.45
C ARG A 240 -22.31 -22.89 -4.85
N ASN A 241 -22.33 -22.75 -3.52
CA ASN A 241 -23.16 -21.76 -2.82
C ASN A 241 -22.57 -20.33 -2.85
N CYS A 242 -21.28 -20.21 -3.17
CA CYS A 242 -20.56 -18.96 -3.46
C CYS A 242 -20.43 -18.70 -4.97
N ALA A 243 -21.17 -19.42 -5.81
CA ALA A 243 -21.17 -19.23 -7.26
C ALA A 243 -21.73 -17.86 -7.70
N GLN A 244 -22.43 -17.10 -6.83
CA GLN A 244 -22.73 -15.69 -7.11
C GLN A 244 -21.56 -14.74 -6.81
N GLY A 245 -20.59 -15.16 -5.98
CA GLY A 245 -19.29 -14.48 -5.84
C GLY A 245 -18.24 -14.97 -6.87
N GLY A 246 -18.55 -16.02 -7.63
CA GLY A 246 -17.64 -16.71 -8.54
C GLY A 246 -18.26 -17.12 -9.88
N GLY A 247 -19.35 -16.48 -10.29
CA GLY A 247 -20.06 -16.78 -11.55
C GLY A 247 -19.71 -15.73 -12.57
N THR A 248 -18.98 -16.11 -13.64
CA THR A 248 -18.53 -15.30 -14.80
C THR A 248 -17.81 -13.96 -14.54
N VAL A 249 -17.85 -13.46 -13.30
CA VAL A 249 -17.32 -12.21 -12.75
C VAL A 249 -17.01 -12.50 -11.28
N ALA A 250 -15.88 -13.14 -10.99
CA ALA A 250 -15.39 -13.22 -9.62
C ALA A 250 -15.26 -11.80 -9.08
N SER A 251 -16.07 -11.45 -8.07
CA SER A 251 -16.40 -10.09 -7.63
C SER A 251 -15.20 -9.13 -7.74
N LEU A 252 -15.18 -8.28 -8.76
CA LEU A 252 -14.09 -7.32 -8.96
C LEU A 252 -14.19 -6.17 -7.95
N ALA A 253 -13.04 -5.62 -7.56
CA ALA A 253 -12.97 -4.41 -6.74
C ALA A 253 -13.13 -3.17 -7.64
N GLY A 254 -14.35 -2.92 -8.11
CA GLY A 254 -14.68 -1.72 -8.89
C GLY A 254 -14.20 -1.74 -10.34
N ASP A 255 -13.92 -0.56 -10.90
CA ASP A 255 -13.46 -0.35 -12.30
C ASP A 255 -11.94 -0.58 -12.48
N SER A 256 -11.27 -1.10 -11.44
CA SER A 256 -9.80 -1.18 -11.39
C SER A 256 -9.19 -2.31 -12.22
N GLY A 257 -10.00 -3.24 -12.75
CA GLY A 257 -9.51 -4.42 -13.47
C GLY A 257 -8.91 -5.51 -12.57
N TRP A 258 -9.05 -5.39 -11.24
CA TRP A 258 -8.63 -6.38 -10.22
C TRP A 258 -9.80 -7.25 -9.75
N TYR A 259 -9.55 -8.56 -9.59
CA TYR A 259 -10.54 -9.55 -9.20
C TYR A 259 -10.34 -9.97 -7.75
N ARG A 260 -11.39 -9.96 -6.93
CA ARG A 260 -11.29 -10.51 -5.57
C ARG A 260 -11.42 -12.03 -5.62
N ILE A 261 -10.33 -12.74 -5.38
CA ILE A 261 -10.24 -14.20 -5.42
C ILE A 261 -9.41 -14.67 -4.21
N ASP A 262 -9.96 -15.60 -3.42
CA ASP A 262 -9.31 -16.18 -2.22
C ASP A 262 -8.88 -15.10 -1.19
N GLY A 263 -9.74 -14.10 -0.92
CA GLY A 263 -9.44 -13.01 0.00
C GLY A 263 -8.37 -12.00 -0.47
N LYS A 264 -7.83 -12.17 -1.69
CA LYS A 264 -6.82 -11.30 -2.30
C LYS A 264 -7.37 -10.65 -3.56
N LEU A 265 -6.81 -9.51 -3.95
CA LEU A 265 -7.01 -8.97 -5.29
C LEU A 265 -6.00 -9.61 -6.22
N LYS A 266 -6.49 -10.17 -7.32
CA LYS A 266 -5.68 -10.79 -8.36
C LYS A 266 -5.84 -10.04 -9.67
N LYS A 267 -4.75 -9.88 -10.41
CA LYS A 267 -4.76 -9.34 -11.76
C LYS A 267 -3.90 -10.19 -12.68
N SER A 268 -4.45 -10.50 -13.85
CA SER A 268 -3.82 -11.34 -14.86
C SER A 268 -3.03 -10.49 -15.85
N PHE A 269 -1.74 -10.80 -16.02
CA PHE A 269 -0.87 -10.27 -17.04
C PHE A 269 -0.57 -11.36 -18.07
N PHE A 270 -0.85 -11.07 -19.34
CA PHE A 270 -0.50 -11.94 -20.46
C PHE A 270 0.73 -11.39 -21.16
N VAL A 271 1.73 -12.24 -21.33
CA VAL A 271 2.91 -11.96 -22.15
C VAL A 271 2.84 -12.86 -23.36
N TYR A 272 2.69 -12.26 -24.54
CA TYR A 272 2.83 -12.96 -25.81
C TYR A 272 4.20 -12.66 -26.37
N THR A 273 4.96 -13.70 -26.71
CA THR A 273 6.24 -13.56 -27.40
C THR A 273 6.16 -14.22 -28.76
N VAL A 274 6.80 -13.63 -29.77
CA VAL A 274 6.83 -14.14 -31.14
C VAL A 274 8.22 -13.92 -31.72
N ASN A 275 8.77 -14.96 -32.34
CA ASN A 275 10.04 -14.86 -33.05
C ASN A 275 9.77 -14.72 -34.55
N VAL A 276 10.29 -13.64 -35.15
CA VAL A 276 10.11 -13.28 -36.56
C VAL A 276 11.48 -13.29 -37.25
N PRO A 277 11.73 -14.21 -38.19
CA PRO A 277 12.98 -14.25 -38.95
C PRO A 277 13.22 -12.96 -39.74
N MET A 278 14.44 -12.43 -39.69
CA MET A 278 14.81 -11.21 -40.43
C MET A 278 14.84 -11.48 -41.94
N THR A 279 14.36 -10.51 -42.70
CA THR A 279 14.40 -10.54 -44.17
C THR A 279 15.70 -9.94 -44.69
N GLY A 280 16.02 -10.21 -45.97
CA GLY A 280 17.13 -9.54 -46.65
C GLY A 280 16.97 -8.02 -46.76
N ASP A 281 15.77 -7.47 -46.52
CA ASP A 281 15.53 -6.03 -46.48
C ASP A 281 15.95 -5.45 -45.11
N ASP A 282 15.66 -6.17 -44.02
CA ASP A 282 16.07 -5.80 -42.66
C ASP A 282 17.60 -5.77 -42.52
N ALA A 283 18.29 -6.75 -43.11
CA ALA A 283 19.76 -6.82 -43.14
C ALA A 283 20.41 -5.69 -43.96
N ARG A 284 19.66 -5.03 -44.87
CA ARG A 284 20.16 -3.85 -45.60
C ARG A 284 19.96 -2.56 -44.82
N LEU A 285 18.99 -2.51 -43.91
CA LEU A 285 18.72 -1.34 -43.06
C LEU A 285 19.73 -1.23 -41.91
N ASN A 286 20.27 -2.34 -41.43
CA ASN A 286 21.30 -2.36 -40.40
C ASN A 286 22.41 -3.39 -40.74
N PRO A 287 23.66 -2.94 -41.00
CA PRO A 287 24.77 -3.83 -41.33
C PRO A 287 25.14 -4.86 -40.25
N SER A 288 24.68 -4.66 -39.02
CA SER A 288 24.87 -5.60 -37.91
C SER A 288 23.93 -6.81 -37.99
N TYR A 289 22.90 -6.77 -38.83
CA TYR A 289 21.93 -7.85 -38.99
C TYR A 289 22.22 -8.72 -40.22
N LYS A 290 21.82 -9.98 -40.16
CA LYS A 290 21.90 -10.92 -41.29
C LYS A 290 20.53 -11.46 -41.67
N GLU A 291 20.35 -11.79 -42.94
CA GLU A 291 19.15 -12.49 -43.39
C GLU A 291 19.12 -13.90 -42.79
N PHE A 292 17.97 -14.31 -42.26
CA PHE A 292 17.78 -15.66 -41.75
C PHE A 292 17.87 -16.68 -42.90
N THR A 293 18.91 -17.52 -42.89
CA THR A 293 19.18 -18.52 -43.92
C THR A 293 18.50 -19.88 -43.67
N GLY A 294 17.84 -20.03 -42.52
CA GLY A 294 17.13 -21.26 -42.12
C GLY A 294 15.71 -21.40 -42.72
N THR A 295 14.97 -22.40 -42.23
CA THR A 295 13.55 -22.55 -42.60
C THR A 295 12.71 -21.50 -41.89
N ARG A 296 12.12 -20.56 -42.63
CA ARG A 296 11.28 -19.50 -42.06
C ARG A 296 10.04 -20.11 -41.38
N SER A 297 10.00 -20.07 -40.06
CA SER A 297 8.85 -20.43 -39.23
C SER A 297 8.63 -19.35 -38.19
N PHE A 298 7.37 -19.03 -37.89
CA PHE A 298 7.02 -18.24 -36.72
C PHE A 298 6.69 -19.20 -35.58
N SER A 299 7.07 -18.84 -34.36
CA SER A 299 6.62 -19.54 -33.17
C SER A 299 6.31 -18.51 -32.10
N ALA A 300 5.24 -18.78 -31.35
CA ALA A 300 4.70 -17.89 -30.35
C ALA A 300 4.59 -18.62 -29.01
N LEU A 301 4.90 -17.92 -27.92
CA LEU A 301 4.71 -18.39 -26.55
C LEU A 301 3.70 -17.48 -25.86
N GLU A 302 2.77 -18.09 -25.12
CA GLU A 302 1.87 -17.41 -24.21
C GLU A 302 2.30 -17.71 -22.78
N TYR A 303 2.46 -16.66 -21.99
CA TYR A 303 2.70 -16.75 -20.56
C TYR A 303 1.67 -15.93 -19.81
N GLN A 304 1.00 -16.55 -18.83
CA GLN A 304 0.09 -15.88 -17.92
C GLN A 304 0.74 -15.77 -16.54
N GLN A 305 0.72 -14.56 -15.98
CA GLN A 305 1.14 -14.26 -14.62
C GLN A 305 -0.02 -13.61 -13.86
N ASP A 306 -0.51 -14.30 -12.83
CA ASP A 306 -1.52 -13.76 -11.93
C ASP A 306 -0.82 -13.11 -10.74
N GLN A 307 -0.94 -11.78 -10.63
CA GLN A 307 -0.36 -10.98 -9.57
C GLN A 307 -1.35 -10.80 -8.44
N ASN A 308 -0.90 -11.07 -7.22
CA ASN A 308 -1.72 -10.99 -6.02
C ASN A 308 -1.37 -9.73 -5.22
N ARG A 309 -2.39 -9.00 -4.77
CA ARG A 309 -2.25 -7.86 -3.87
C ARG A 309 -3.29 -7.98 -2.76
N ILE A 310 -2.89 -7.62 -1.54
CA ILE A 310 -3.85 -7.49 -0.44
C ILE A 310 -4.19 -6.00 -0.33
N PRO A 311 -5.44 -5.59 -0.59
CA PRO A 311 -5.81 -4.18 -0.49
C PRO A 311 -5.81 -3.75 0.98
N ILE A 312 -5.54 -2.47 1.21
CA ILE A 312 -5.58 -1.86 2.56
C ILE A 312 -6.96 -2.10 3.21
N ALA A 313 -8.04 -2.00 2.41
CA ALA A 313 -9.42 -2.25 2.84
C ALA A 313 -9.72 -3.70 3.26
N ASN A 314 -8.82 -4.67 3.02
CA ASN A 314 -9.00 -6.02 3.54
C ASN A 314 -8.65 -6.14 5.03
N ASN A 315 -8.01 -5.11 5.60
CA ASN A 315 -7.69 -5.06 7.02
C ASN A 315 -8.82 -4.35 7.77
N ALA A 316 -9.21 -4.90 8.92
CA ALA A 316 -10.12 -4.25 9.86
C ALA A 316 -9.42 -3.11 10.60
N VAL A 317 -8.12 -3.26 10.87
CA VAL A 317 -7.30 -2.26 11.56
C VAL A 317 -5.96 -2.13 10.84
N VAL A 318 -5.56 -0.88 10.53
CA VAL A 318 -4.31 -0.54 9.83
C VAL A 318 -3.66 0.63 10.55
N TYR A 319 -2.43 0.45 10.99
CA TYR A 319 -1.62 1.52 11.60
C TYR A 319 -0.21 1.55 10.99
N GLU A 320 0.33 2.76 10.82
CA GLU A 320 1.73 2.95 10.44
C GLU A 320 2.67 2.81 11.66
N ASP A 321 2.23 3.32 12.81
CA ASP A 321 2.96 3.28 14.07
C ASP A 321 2.34 2.27 15.06
N ASP A 322 2.73 2.35 16.33
CA ASP A 322 2.33 1.40 17.36
C ASP A 322 0.81 1.31 17.51
N LEU A 323 0.30 0.08 17.54
CA LEU A 323 -1.11 -0.22 17.76
C LEU A 323 -1.30 -0.75 19.18
N ASP A 324 -1.90 0.06 20.04
CA ASP A 324 -2.32 -0.33 21.39
C ASP A 324 -3.83 -0.64 21.43
N ILE A 325 -4.18 -1.88 21.79
CA ILE A 325 -5.55 -2.33 22.02
C ILE A 325 -5.70 -2.72 23.48
N SER A 326 -6.16 -1.76 24.30
CA SER A 326 -6.32 -1.93 25.76
C SER A 326 -7.65 -1.38 26.29
N PRO A 327 -8.80 -1.94 25.86
CA PRO A 327 -10.11 -1.47 26.27
C PRO A 327 -10.37 -1.75 27.75
N GLY A 328 -11.05 -0.80 28.40
CA GLY A 328 -11.68 -0.99 29.71
C GLY A 328 -12.77 -2.07 29.71
N PRO A 329 -13.77 -2.01 28.80
CA PRO A 329 -14.79 -3.04 28.64
C PRO A 329 -14.34 -4.19 27.72
N ASN A 330 -15.19 -5.21 27.57
CA ASN A 330 -14.90 -6.32 26.64
C ASN A 330 -14.92 -5.85 25.18
N LEU A 331 -13.93 -6.26 24.40
CA LEU A 331 -13.80 -5.97 22.97
C LEU A 331 -13.74 -7.27 22.17
N ASN A 332 -14.64 -7.40 21.21
CA ASN A 332 -14.61 -8.46 20.23
C ASN A 332 -14.27 -7.84 18.87
N LEU A 333 -13.13 -8.23 18.29
CA LEU A 333 -12.67 -7.71 17.01
C LEU A 333 -12.52 -8.86 16.00
N ASN A 334 -13.07 -8.69 14.80
CA ASN A 334 -13.00 -9.64 13.70
C ASN A 334 -12.27 -9.05 12.50
N GLY A 335 -11.46 -9.87 11.82
CA GLY A 335 -10.77 -9.50 10.58
C GLY A 335 -9.26 -9.38 10.73
N ARG A 336 -8.61 -8.91 9.66
CA ARG A 336 -7.14 -8.79 9.56
C ARG A 336 -6.65 -7.53 10.26
N VAL A 337 -5.59 -7.64 11.06
CA VAL A 337 -4.93 -6.52 11.72
C VAL A 337 -3.56 -6.31 11.11
N PHE A 338 -3.21 -5.06 10.82
CA PHE A 338 -1.93 -4.69 10.24
C PHE A 338 -1.33 -3.52 11.02
N THR A 339 -0.08 -3.65 11.45
CA THR A 339 0.74 -2.51 11.91
C THR A 339 2.17 -2.62 11.37
N ASN A 340 2.70 -1.50 10.86
CA ASN A 340 4.11 -1.36 10.49
C ASN A 340 5.05 -1.20 11.71
N SER A 341 4.50 -1.38 12.91
CA SER A 341 5.14 -1.11 14.19
C SER A 341 4.84 -2.23 15.20
N ASN A 342 4.86 -1.94 16.50
CA ASN A 342 4.49 -2.92 17.51
C ASN A 342 2.97 -3.06 17.65
N LEU A 343 2.56 -4.26 18.07
CA LEU A 343 1.21 -4.57 18.50
C LEU A 343 1.21 -4.83 20.01
N LEU A 344 0.49 -3.99 20.74
CA LEU A 344 0.32 -4.08 22.18
C LEU A 344 -1.14 -4.43 22.47
N MET A 345 -1.35 -5.51 23.22
CA MET A 345 -2.70 -5.99 23.52
C MET A 345 -2.76 -6.52 24.94
N SER A 346 -3.65 -5.94 25.74
CA SER A 346 -3.93 -6.42 27.10
C SER A 346 -5.26 -5.85 27.57
N GLY A 347 -6.10 -6.67 28.20
CA GLY A 347 -7.32 -6.16 28.83
C GLY A 347 -6.98 -5.24 30.00
N ALA A 348 -7.57 -4.04 30.08
CA ALA A 348 -7.22 -3.10 31.15
C ALA A 348 -7.62 -3.63 32.54
N ASN A 349 -8.76 -4.33 32.64
CA ASN A 349 -9.33 -4.75 33.93
C ASN A 349 -9.47 -6.26 34.10
N ASN A 350 -9.71 -7.02 33.02
CA ASN A 350 -10.05 -8.44 33.09
C ASN A 350 -9.24 -9.26 32.07
N ALA A 351 -8.87 -10.49 32.45
CA ALA A 351 -8.34 -11.49 31.53
C ALA A 351 -9.39 -11.84 30.45
N ASN A 352 -8.94 -12.05 29.21
CA ASN A 352 -9.78 -12.46 28.07
C ASN A 352 -10.96 -11.52 27.80
N SER A 353 -10.82 -10.23 28.17
CA SER A 353 -11.76 -9.17 27.79
C SER A 353 -11.64 -8.81 26.31
N ILE A 354 -10.48 -9.04 25.70
CA ILE A 354 -10.23 -8.89 24.27
C ILE A 354 -10.32 -10.26 23.60
N ARG A 355 -11.11 -10.36 22.52
CA ARG A 355 -11.24 -11.56 21.71
C ARG A 355 -11.05 -11.24 20.22
N MET A 356 -10.05 -11.85 19.63
CA MET A 356 -9.77 -11.78 18.19
C MET A 356 -10.47 -12.94 17.48
N TYR A 357 -11.51 -12.62 16.73
CA TYR A 357 -12.28 -13.57 15.93
C TYR A 357 -11.76 -13.66 14.50
N LEU A 358 -12.12 -14.74 13.80
CA LEU A 358 -12.00 -14.80 12.35
C LEU A 358 -12.99 -13.82 11.70
N VAL A 359 -12.70 -13.41 10.47
CA VAL A 359 -13.55 -12.47 9.73
C VAL A 359 -15.00 -12.96 9.58
N SER A 360 -15.21 -14.27 9.46
CA SER A 360 -16.54 -14.85 9.23
C SER A 360 -16.62 -16.32 9.65
N SER A 361 -17.83 -16.88 9.61
CA SER A 361 -18.09 -18.30 9.91
C SER A 361 -17.57 -19.23 8.79
N PRO A 362 -17.32 -20.53 9.08
CA PRO A 362 -16.81 -21.48 8.07
C PRO A 362 -17.69 -21.71 6.83
N ASP A 363 -18.97 -21.30 6.89
CA ASP A 363 -19.90 -21.39 5.76
C ASP A 363 -19.92 -20.14 4.88
N SER A 364 -19.22 -19.08 5.28
CA SER A 364 -19.09 -17.81 4.55
C SER A 364 -18.11 -17.89 3.38
N CYS A 365 -18.37 -17.12 2.32
CA CYS A 365 -17.43 -16.96 1.20
C CYS A 365 -16.18 -16.13 1.55
N TYR A 366 -16.16 -15.48 2.73
CA TYR A 366 -15.02 -14.72 3.23
C TYR A 366 -14.15 -15.53 4.20
N TYR A 367 -14.46 -16.81 4.41
CA TYR A 367 -13.75 -17.70 5.32
C TYR A 367 -12.42 -18.17 4.74
N ASP A 368 -11.47 -17.25 4.66
CA ASP A 368 -10.09 -17.49 4.25
C ASP A 368 -9.14 -17.14 5.38
N GLN A 369 -8.07 -17.93 5.50
CA GLN A 369 -6.98 -17.74 6.45
C GLN A 369 -6.41 -16.31 6.35
N GLU A 370 -6.21 -15.82 5.13
CA GLU A 370 -5.57 -14.54 4.84
C GLU A 370 -6.38 -13.33 5.32
N ASN A 371 -7.72 -13.43 5.31
CA ASN A 371 -8.63 -12.35 5.70
C ASN A 371 -8.66 -12.10 7.21
N SER A 372 -8.00 -12.96 7.99
CA SER A 372 -8.02 -12.85 9.46
C SER A 372 -6.63 -12.74 10.09
N LYS A 373 -5.55 -12.75 9.30
CA LYS A 373 -4.17 -12.67 9.81
C LYS A 373 -3.91 -11.43 10.67
N MET A 374 -2.96 -11.53 11.58
CA MET A 374 -2.40 -10.36 12.26
C MET A 374 -0.95 -10.22 11.83
N VAL A 375 -0.64 -9.10 11.19
CA VAL A 375 0.69 -8.83 10.62
C VAL A 375 1.27 -7.62 11.33
N VAL A 376 2.43 -7.83 11.94
CA VAL A 376 3.09 -6.87 12.83
C VAL A 376 4.54 -6.76 12.38
N ALA A 377 4.99 -5.60 11.90
CA ALA A 377 6.39 -5.44 11.51
C ALA A 377 7.35 -5.29 12.70
N GLY A 378 6.85 -4.72 13.81
CA GLY A 378 7.55 -4.62 15.07
C GLY A 378 7.42 -5.87 15.94
N ASN A 379 7.16 -5.66 17.22
CA ASN A 379 7.04 -6.70 18.24
C ASN A 379 5.60 -6.88 18.70
N LEU A 380 5.27 -8.10 19.14
CA LEU A 380 4.04 -8.40 19.85
C LEU A 380 4.30 -8.43 21.36
N VAL A 381 3.57 -7.60 22.11
CA VAL A 381 3.68 -7.52 23.56
C VAL A 381 2.30 -7.56 24.22
N ASN A 382 2.10 -8.52 25.13
CA ASN A 382 1.02 -8.48 26.11
C ASN A 382 1.24 -7.37 27.16
N GLY A 383 0.65 -6.21 26.95
CA GLY A 383 0.67 -5.05 27.83
C GLY A 383 0.05 -3.84 27.12
N PHE A 384 0.11 -2.66 27.74
CA PHE A 384 -0.39 -1.42 27.15
C PHE A 384 0.43 -0.21 27.59
N ALA A 385 0.30 0.90 26.87
CA ALA A 385 1.18 2.06 26.98
C ALA A 385 1.08 2.82 28.30
N ALA A 386 0.01 2.65 29.08
CA ALA A 386 -0.16 3.36 30.35
C ALA A 386 0.28 2.55 31.59
N ASN A 387 0.54 1.24 31.47
CA ASN A 387 0.93 0.42 32.61
C ASN A 387 1.79 -0.79 32.19
N ASN A 388 2.94 -0.96 32.84
CA ASN A 388 3.86 -2.07 32.60
C ASN A 388 3.55 -3.36 33.40
N THR A 389 2.63 -3.28 34.35
CA THR A 389 2.35 -4.33 35.35
C THR A 389 1.15 -5.18 34.97
N VAL A 390 0.11 -4.60 34.35
CA VAL A 390 -1.12 -5.31 33.99
C VAL A 390 -0.96 -6.00 32.63
N LYS A 391 -0.95 -7.34 32.66
CA LYS A 391 -0.70 -8.21 31.50
C LYS A 391 -1.78 -9.27 31.37
N ASN A 392 -3.00 -8.86 31.04
CA ASN A 392 -4.14 -9.75 30.95
C ASN A 392 -4.15 -10.50 29.60
N PRO A 393 -4.29 -11.84 29.61
CA PRO A 393 -4.31 -12.63 28.38
C PRO A 393 -5.40 -12.20 27.40
N VAL A 394 -5.14 -12.40 26.10
CA VAL A 394 -6.04 -12.07 24.99
C VAL A 394 -6.33 -13.31 24.17
N ASP A 395 -7.62 -13.61 23.95
CA ASP A 395 -8.07 -14.76 23.17
C ASP A 395 -7.89 -14.52 21.66
N VAL A 396 -7.30 -15.47 20.95
CA VAL A 396 -7.12 -15.46 19.49
C VAL A 396 -7.66 -16.73 18.88
N HIS A 397 -8.70 -16.63 18.05
CA HIS A 397 -9.29 -17.76 17.34
C HIS A 397 -8.45 -18.15 16.12
N LEU A 398 -8.24 -19.46 15.94
CA LEU A 398 -7.42 -20.01 14.87
C LEU A 398 -8.26 -20.46 13.66
N PHE A 399 -7.72 -20.28 12.46
CA PHE A 399 -8.32 -20.73 11.22
C PHE A 399 -8.14 -22.24 10.99
N ARG A 400 -9.18 -22.89 10.44
CA ARG A 400 -9.14 -24.28 9.98
C ARG A 400 -9.88 -24.42 8.66
N LYS A 401 -9.60 -25.46 7.89
CA LYS A 401 -10.40 -25.74 6.71
C LYS A 401 -11.78 -26.24 7.12
N LYS A 402 -12.78 -25.78 6.38
CA LYS A 402 -14.18 -26.20 6.56
C LYS A 402 -14.34 -27.73 6.50
N GLU A 403 -13.61 -28.38 5.61
CA GLU A 403 -13.62 -29.84 5.40
C GLU A 403 -13.19 -30.62 6.65
N ASN A 404 -12.37 -30.00 7.50
CA ASN A 404 -11.83 -30.59 8.73
C ASN A 404 -12.67 -30.23 9.97
N LEU A 405 -13.77 -29.51 9.81
CA LEU A 405 -14.70 -29.20 10.88
C LEU A 405 -15.90 -30.17 10.87
N PRO A 406 -16.24 -30.80 12.01
CA PRO A 406 -17.35 -31.75 12.07
C PRO A 406 -18.68 -31.05 11.79
N ALA A 407 -19.47 -31.60 10.86
CA ALA A 407 -20.69 -30.97 10.37
C ALA A 407 -21.76 -30.71 11.46
N SER A 408 -21.82 -31.55 12.50
CA SER A 408 -22.79 -31.45 13.60
C SER A 408 -22.42 -30.45 14.70
N SER A 409 -21.17 -29.99 14.76
CA SER A 409 -20.63 -29.14 15.85
C SER A 409 -19.74 -27.99 15.30
N ARG A 410 -19.84 -27.71 14.00
CA ARG A 410 -18.96 -26.79 13.27
C ARG A 410 -18.73 -25.44 13.97
N THR A 411 -19.78 -24.81 14.47
CA THR A 411 -19.70 -23.51 15.17
C THR A 411 -19.03 -23.63 16.55
N ALA A 412 -19.34 -24.67 17.31
CA ALA A 412 -18.77 -24.87 18.64
C ALA A 412 -17.28 -25.26 18.56
N ASP A 413 -16.91 -26.13 17.62
CA ASP A 413 -15.50 -26.47 17.37
C ASP A 413 -14.72 -25.27 16.82
N PHE A 414 -15.33 -24.48 15.95
CA PHE A 414 -14.74 -23.24 15.45
C PHE A 414 -14.45 -22.24 16.59
N LEU A 415 -15.42 -21.95 17.46
CA LEU A 415 -15.27 -21.01 18.57
C LEU A 415 -14.39 -21.56 19.71
N GLY A 416 -14.34 -22.88 19.88
CA GLY A 416 -13.52 -23.53 20.89
C GLY A 416 -12.01 -23.53 20.57
N ARG A 417 -11.63 -23.25 19.32
CA ARG A 417 -10.22 -23.26 18.87
C ARG A 417 -9.61 -21.88 18.99
N LYS A 418 -9.07 -21.61 20.18
CA LYS A 418 -8.37 -20.37 20.49
C LYS A 418 -7.06 -20.63 21.23
N LEU A 419 -6.10 -19.75 21.02
CA LEU A 419 -4.89 -19.61 21.82
C LEU A 419 -4.86 -18.23 22.46
N GLU A 420 -4.00 -18.05 23.45
CA GLU A 420 -3.90 -16.79 24.18
C GLU A 420 -2.59 -16.07 23.89
N ILE A 421 -2.67 -14.77 23.58
CA ILE A 421 -1.51 -13.88 23.69
C ILE A 421 -1.34 -13.59 25.18
N LYS A 422 -0.22 -14.05 25.74
CA LYS A 422 0.14 -13.89 27.16
C LYS A 422 1.63 -13.62 27.29
N THR A 423 2.10 -13.33 28.51
CA THR A 423 3.50 -12.94 28.75
C THR A 423 4.51 -14.01 28.29
N SER A 424 4.15 -15.30 28.32
CA SER A 424 5.02 -16.37 27.82
C SER A 424 5.14 -16.43 26.30
N GLU A 425 4.26 -15.74 25.57
CA GLU A 425 4.15 -15.78 24.10
C GLU A 425 4.55 -14.47 23.42
N GLN A 426 5.13 -13.53 24.17
CA GLN A 426 5.60 -12.24 23.64
C GLN A 426 6.87 -12.42 22.79
N SER A 427 7.04 -11.56 21.78
CA SER A 427 8.21 -11.59 20.91
C SER A 427 9.42 -10.82 21.48
N ALA A 428 9.22 -10.04 22.54
CA ALA A 428 10.25 -9.34 23.29
C ALA A 428 9.99 -9.49 24.79
N THR A 429 11.05 -9.66 25.60
CA THR A 429 10.91 -9.87 27.06
C THR A 429 10.87 -8.56 27.86
N ASN A 430 11.19 -7.44 27.21
CA ASN A 430 11.24 -6.12 27.85
C ASN A 430 9.85 -5.66 28.35
N PRO A 431 9.81 -4.75 29.33
CA PRO A 431 8.61 -4.01 29.68
C PRO A 431 7.97 -3.34 28.47
N THR A 432 6.65 -3.19 28.50
CA THR A 432 5.87 -2.58 27.41
C THR A 432 6.38 -1.20 27.00
N LEU A 433 6.66 -0.32 27.97
CA LEU A 433 7.15 1.04 27.70
C LEU A 433 8.49 1.08 26.95
N ASP A 434 9.35 0.10 27.19
CA ASP A 434 10.66 0.01 26.54
C ASP A 434 10.54 -0.42 25.07
N VAL A 435 9.53 -1.24 24.77
CA VAL A 435 9.26 -1.76 23.42
C VAL A 435 8.61 -0.72 22.52
N LEU A 436 7.81 0.19 23.10
CA LEU A 436 7.15 1.28 22.37
C LEU A 436 8.16 2.10 21.56
N TYR A 437 7.70 2.65 20.44
CA TYR A 437 8.53 3.44 19.54
C TYR A 437 8.55 4.92 19.90
N ASN A 438 9.76 5.46 19.88
CA ASN A 438 10.04 6.87 20.04
C ASN A 438 10.02 7.54 18.66
N ASN A 439 8.84 8.00 18.24
CA ASN A 439 8.64 8.66 16.95
C ASN A 439 9.51 9.90 16.78
N GLN A 440 9.75 10.67 17.86
CA GLN A 440 10.62 11.84 17.83
C GLN A 440 12.07 11.45 17.51
N ALA A 441 12.59 10.40 18.16
CA ALA A 441 13.94 9.91 17.91
C ALA A 441 14.10 9.37 16.48
N TYR A 442 13.09 8.65 15.97
CA TYR A 442 13.09 8.16 14.60
C TYR A 442 13.06 9.30 13.58
N ALA A 443 12.21 10.31 13.79
CA ALA A 443 12.12 11.48 12.92
C ALA A 443 13.44 12.28 12.91
N ALA A 444 14.08 12.47 14.06
CA ALA A 444 15.38 13.14 14.15
C ALA A 444 16.50 12.40 13.40
N ARG A 445 16.50 11.06 13.42
CA ARG A 445 17.44 10.26 12.62
C ARG A 445 17.17 10.39 11.13
N LEU A 446 15.91 10.33 10.72
CA LEU A 446 15.53 10.49 9.32
C LEU A 446 15.91 11.88 8.79
N SER A 447 15.60 12.94 9.51
CA SER A 447 15.95 14.30 9.09
C SER A 447 17.47 14.49 8.97
N LEU A 448 18.24 13.94 9.91
CA LEU A 448 19.70 13.98 9.85
C LEU A 448 20.26 13.20 8.64
N LEU A 449 19.73 12.01 8.33
CA LEU A 449 20.12 11.22 7.17
C LEU A 449 19.82 11.95 5.86
N VAL A 450 18.63 12.53 5.74
CA VAL A 450 18.22 13.28 4.56
C VAL A 450 19.09 14.51 4.39
N ALA A 451 19.28 15.31 5.44
CA ALA A 451 20.14 16.50 5.42
C ALA A 451 21.59 16.13 5.06
N ALA A 452 22.14 15.07 5.68
CA ALA A 452 23.50 14.59 5.41
C ALA A 452 23.69 14.15 3.94
N GLN A 453 22.67 13.59 3.29
CA GLN A 453 22.72 13.17 1.88
C GLN A 453 22.45 14.31 0.89
N ILE A 454 21.61 15.28 1.27
CA ILE A 454 21.37 16.48 0.46
C ILE A 454 22.67 17.26 0.27
N GLY A 455 23.44 17.41 1.35
CA GLY A 455 24.69 18.18 1.36
C GLY A 455 24.50 19.57 1.96
N ASP A 456 25.59 20.35 1.99
CA ASP A 456 25.59 21.70 2.55
C ASP A 456 24.66 22.64 1.74
N PRO A 457 23.59 23.19 2.33
CA PRO A 457 22.70 24.13 1.67
C PRO A 457 23.41 25.35 1.08
N ALA A 458 24.51 25.80 1.70
CA ALA A 458 25.29 26.94 1.21
C ALA A 458 25.97 26.69 -0.15
N THR A 459 26.12 25.42 -0.54
CA THR A 459 26.70 25.02 -1.83
C THR A 459 25.69 24.90 -2.95
N ASN A 460 24.39 25.11 -2.67
CA ASN A 460 23.28 24.87 -3.60
C ASN A 460 23.38 23.49 -4.26
N PRO A 461 23.25 22.41 -3.46
CA PRO A 461 23.44 21.05 -3.95
C PRO A 461 22.46 20.73 -5.10
N PRO A 462 22.90 19.96 -6.10
CA PRO A 462 22.07 19.68 -7.26
C PRO A 462 20.83 18.86 -6.90
N GLU A 463 19.73 19.09 -7.62
CA GLU A 463 18.50 18.29 -7.50
C GLU A 463 18.72 16.84 -7.94
N GLU A 464 19.57 16.61 -8.94
CA GLU A 464 20.01 15.26 -9.34
C GLU A 464 21.43 15.00 -8.84
N ASN A 465 21.59 13.97 -8.00
CA ASN A 465 22.91 13.56 -7.50
C ASN A 465 23.23 12.12 -7.93
N PRO A 466 24.36 11.88 -8.63
CA PRO A 466 24.79 10.53 -9.01
C PRO A 466 25.02 9.56 -7.84
N ASN A 467 25.20 10.07 -6.62
CA ASN A 467 25.38 9.26 -5.42
C ASN A 467 24.06 8.79 -4.81
N ASP A 468 22.92 9.33 -5.25
CA ASP A 468 21.60 8.90 -4.77
C ASP A 468 21.23 7.53 -5.39
N PRO A 469 20.35 6.75 -4.75
CA PRO A 469 19.88 5.48 -5.29
C PRO A 469 19.16 5.67 -6.63
N PRO A 470 19.22 4.71 -7.58
CA PRO A 470 18.59 4.84 -8.89
C PRO A 470 17.09 5.19 -8.85
N LEU A 471 16.36 4.65 -7.87
CA LEU A 471 14.94 4.95 -7.66
C LEU A 471 14.71 6.43 -7.28
N VAL A 472 15.54 6.98 -6.39
CA VAL A 472 15.47 8.39 -5.99
C VAL A 472 15.79 9.29 -7.18
N GLN A 473 16.87 8.98 -7.91
CA GLN A 473 17.24 9.74 -9.11
C GLN A 473 16.11 9.73 -10.15
N GLN A 474 15.44 8.59 -10.33
CA GLN A 474 14.31 8.48 -11.25
C GLN A 474 13.13 9.34 -10.79
N GLN A 475 12.72 9.25 -9.53
CA GLN A 475 11.60 10.01 -8.99
C GLN A 475 11.81 11.53 -9.15
N VAL A 476 13.05 11.99 -8.96
CA VAL A 476 13.42 13.39 -9.16
C VAL A 476 13.45 13.76 -10.65
N ARG A 477 14.07 12.95 -11.52
CA ARG A 477 14.11 13.16 -12.98
C ARG A 477 12.72 13.26 -13.60
N GLU A 478 11.81 12.42 -13.12
CA GLU A 478 10.42 12.38 -13.57
C GLU A 478 9.55 13.47 -12.90
N LYS A 479 10.13 14.28 -12.02
CA LYS A 479 9.47 15.36 -11.26
C LYS A 479 8.25 14.86 -10.47
N LEU A 480 8.31 13.61 -10.01
CA LEU A 480 7.25 13.00 -9.20
C LEU A 480 7.32 13.49 -7.75
N GLN A 481 8.54 13.73 -7.25
CA GLN A 481 8.82 14.16 -5.89
C GLN A 481 10.03 15.10 -5.88
N THR A 482 10.14 15.94 -4.85
CA THR A 482 11.39 16.66 -4.59
C THR A 482 12.48 15.66 -4.16
N ARG A 483 13.76 16.02 -4.36
CA ARG A 483 14.89 15.18 -3.92
C ARG A 483 14.80 14.82 -2.44
N GLU A 484 14.39 15.77 -1.61
CA GLU A 484 14.19 15.57 -0.17
C GLU A 484 13.08 14.56 0.15
N GLN A 485 11.94 14.65 -0.53
CA GLN A 485 10.82 13.71 -0.36
C GLN A 485 11.23 12.29 -0.78
N ALA A 486 11.88 12.16 -1.94
CA ALA A 486 12.35 10.87 -2.45
C ALA A 486 13.40 10.24 -1.53
N LEU A 487 14.34 11.04 -1.00
CA LEU A 487 15.32 10.58 -0.01
C LEU A 487 14.66 10.20 1.33
N THR A 488 13.65 10.95 1.77
CA THR A 488 12.91 10.64 3.00
C THR A 488 12.20 9.30 2.87
N GLU A 489 11.52 9.04 1.75
CA GLU A 489 10.88 7.74 1.48
C GLU A 489 11.91 6.61 1.41
N TYR A 490 13.05 6.86 0.76
CA TYR A 490 14.14 5.89 0.68
C TYR A 490 14.67 5.54 2.08
N PHE A 491 15.03 6.54 2.90
CA PHE A 491 15.56 6.32 4.23
C PHE A 491 14.53 5.69 5.18
N LYS A 492 13.23 5.94 5.01
CA LYS A 492 12.18 5.18 5.72
C LYS A 492 12.22 3.69 5.43
N SER A 493 12.57 3.28 4.20
CA SER A 493 12.65 1.86 3.82
C SER A 493 13.88 1.13 4.36
N VAL A 494 14.99 1.86 4.59
CA VAL A 494 16.28 1.29 5.03
C VAL A 494 16.60 1.56 6.51
N THR A 495 15.80 2.36 7.22
CA THR A 495 16.04 2.70 8.63
C THR A 495 15.00 2.02 9.51
N ARG A 496 15.45 1.25 10.51
CA ARG A 496 14.55 0.61 11.47
C ARG A 496 13.93 1.64 12.43
N LYS A 497 12.79 1.30 13.03
CA LYS A 497 12.16 2.18 14.04
C LYS A 497 12.98 2.16 15.35
N VAL A 498 12.85 3.22 16.15
CA VAL A 498 13.63 3.42 17.38
C VAL A 498 12.76 3.13 18.61
N PRO A 499 13.04 2.06 19.38
CA PRO A 499 12.35 1.82 20.64
C PRO A 499 12.83 2.73 21.77
N PHE A 500 12.00 2.95 22.79
CA PHE A 500 12.38 3.71 23.99
C PHE A 500 13.50 3.03 24.80
N ALA A 501 13.66 1.71 24.68
CA ALA A 501 14.80 0.98 25.23
C ALA A 501 16.16 1.49 24.69
N GLU A 502 16.19 1.93 23.43
CA GLU A 502 17.40 2.43 22.78
C GLU A 502 17.62 3.92 23.08
N VAL A 503 16.58 4.73 22.85
CA VAL A 503 16.61 6.17 23.10
C VAL A 503 15.47 6.53 24.05
N PRO A 504 15.77 6.67 25.35
CA PRO A 504 14.80 7.10 26.33
C PRO A 504 14.25 8.48 26.02
N LEU A 505 13.12 8.81 26.65
CA LEU A 505 12.51 10.12 26.57
C LEU A 505 13.53 11.23 26.93
N ASN A 506 13.50 12.34 26.18
CA ASN A 506 14.38 13.50 26.37
C ASN A 506 15.89 13.22 26.20
N ARG A 507 16.26 12.14 25.50
CA ARG A 507 17.64 11.90 25.06
C ARG A 507 17.83 12.26 23.60
N ASP A 508 19.04 12.68 23.26
CA ASP A 508 19.43 12.97 21.88
C ASP A 508 19.54 11.67 21.09
N ALA A 509 18.66 11.52 20.10
CA ALA A 509 18.59 10.35 19.21
C ALA A 509 19.73 10.28 18.19
N THR A 510 20.43 11.39 18.00
CA THR A 510 21.51 11.59 17.04
C THR A 510 22.89 11.71 17.71
N ALA A 511 22.97 11.45 19.02
CA ALA A 511 24.19 11.59 19.80
C ALA A 511 25.41 10.94 19.13
N GLY A 512 26.47 11.72 18.95
CA GLY A 512 27.72 11.29 18.29
C GLY A 512 27.73 11.46 16.77
N PHE A 513 26.60 11.82 16.16
CA PHE A 513 26.46 12.10 14.74
C PHE A 513 25.98 13.53 14.50
N GLY A 514 26.26 14.05 13.31
CA GLY A 514 25.88 15.39 12.91
C GLY A 514 26.25 15.65 11.46
N LEU A 515 26.04 16.88 11.01
CA LEU A 515 26.34 17.25 9.64
C LEU A 515 27.84 17.55 9.49
N PRO A 516 28.53 17.04 8.45
CA PRO A 516 29.95 17.35 8.23
C PRO A 516 30.26 18.84 8.10
N TRP A 517 29.27 19.65 7.72
CA TRP A 517 29.36 21.11 7.57
C TRP A 517 28.78 21.91 8.75
N SER A 518 28.34 21.26 9.83
CA SER A 518 27.94 21.98 11.05
C SER A 518 29.15 22.58 11.77
N THR A 519 28.92 23.50 12.71
CA THR A 519 29.97 24.05 13.57
C THR A 519 29.66 23.73 15.04
N PRO A 520 30.40 22.83 15.71
CA PRO A 520 31.53 22.04 15.19
C PRO A 520 31.09 20.97 14.16
N PRO A 521 32.00 20.50 13.28
CA PRO A 521 31.70 19.45 12.31
C PRO A 521 31.26 18.15 12.98
N GLY A 522 30.10 17.64 12.58
CA GLY A 522 29.58 16.36 13.04
C GLY A 522 30.07 15.18 12.21
N THR A 523 29.93 13.96 12.75
CA THR A 523 30.18 12.73 12.01
C THR A 523 28.92 12.33 11.23
N SER A 524 29.01 12.16 9.91
CA SER A 524 27.86 11.75 9.10
C SER A 524 27.38 10.33 9.45
N PRO A 525 26.08 10.10 9.61
CA PRO A 525 25.52 8.77 9.89
C PRO A 525 25.23 7.95 8.62
N ILE A 526 25.80 8.30 7.47
CA ILE A 526 25.56 7.63 6.17
C ILE A 526 26.74 6.73 5.81
N LEU A 527 26.43 5.55 5.25
CA LEU A 527 27.38 4.63 4.66
C LEU A 527 27.00 4.32 3.21
N GLY A 528 28.01 4.02 2.37
CA GLY A 528 27.82 3.62 0.98
C GLY A 528 27.33 4.74 0.06
N SER A 529 27.00 4.37 -1.17
CA SER A 529 26.39 5.25 -2.18
C SER A 529 25.58 4.43 -3.19
N GLN A 530 24.73 5.11 -3.97
CA GLN A 530 23.89 4.49 -4.99
C GLN A 530 23.05 3.33 -4.43
N THR A 531 23.25 2.10 -4.92
CA THR A 531 22.52 0.90 -4.49
C THR A 531 22.90 0.41 -3.09
N THR A 532 23.99 0.91 -2.52
CA THR A 532 24.47 0.55 -1.17
C THR A 532 24.27 1.66 -0.14
N LEU A 533 23.67 2.80 -0.56
CA LEU A 533 23.43 3.96 0.31
C LEU A 533 22.51 3.56 1.46
N ARG A 534 22.94 3.75 2.71
CA ARG A 534 22.19 3.34 3.90
C ARG A 534 22.62 4.15 5.13
N PRO A 535 21.83 4.14 6.22
CA PRO A 535 22.32 4.62 7.50
C PRO A 535 23.43 3.72 8.05
N ILE A 536 24.12 4.16 9.11
CA ILE A 536 25.02 3.30 9.87
C ILE A 536 24.36 1.97 10.24
N ASP A 537 25.16 0.90 10.31
CA ASP A 537 24.64 -0.45 10.54
C ASP A 537 23.82 -0.56 11.84
N ALA A 538 24.14 0.24 12.87
CA ALA A 538 23.37 0.31 14.11
C ALA A 538 21.90 0.74 13.91
N TRP A 539 21.61 1.58 12.92
CA TRP A 539 20.27 2.09 12.59
C TRP A 539 19.56 1.28 11.49
N ASN A 540 20.24 0.30 10.88
CA ASN A 540 19.64 -0.63 9.93
C ASN A 540 19.38 -2.02 10.55
N ILE A 541 20.30 -2.52 11.37
CA ILE A 541 20.27 -3.90 11.88
C ILE A 541 19.62 -3.94 13.27
N PRO A 542 18.46 -4.62 13.45
CA PRO A 542 17.76 -4.71 14.74
C PRO A 542 18.33 -5.85 15.61
N SER A 543 19.54 -5.66 16.13
CA SER A 543 20.11 -6.54 17.14
C SER A 543 19.76 -6.08 18.56
N ASP A 544 19.85 -6.99 19.53
CA ASP A 544 19.63 -6.66 20.95
C ASP A 544 20.56 -5.54 21.43
N ALA A 545 21.81 -5.52 20.94
CA ALA A 545 22.78 -4.47 21.26
C ALA A 545 22.40 -3.11 20.65
N ASN A 546 21.82 -3.10 19.45
CA ASN A 546 21.45 -1.87 18.76
C ASN A 546 20.12 -1.30 19.26
N THR A 547 19.18 -2.15 19.66
CA THR A 547 17.81 -1.77 20.02
C THR A 547 17.58 -1.68 21.53
N GLY A 548 18.44 -2.28 22.35
CA GLY A 548 18.20 -2.46 23.79
C GLY A 548 17.07 -3.44 24.11
N LEU A 549 16.50 -4.10 23.10
CA LEU A 549 15.43 -5.09 23.26
C LEU A 549 16.01 -6.50 23.27
N SER A 550 15.55 -7.33 24.21
CA SER A 550 15.84 -8.76 24.25
C SER A 550 14.74 -9.51 23.51
N LEU A 551 15.05 -9.95 22.28
CA LEU A 551 14.10 -10.64 21.44
C LEU A 551 13.97 -12.11 21.83
N ASN A 552 12.72 -12.60 21.92
CA ASN A 552 12.45 -14.00 22.14
C ASN A 552 12.02 -14.68 20.84
N THR A 553 13.02 -15.04 20.04
CA THR A 553 12.83 -15.57 18.69
C THR A 553 12.25 -16.99 18.63
N SER A 554 12.22 -17.69 19.78
CA SER A 554 11.57 -18.99 19.95
C SER A 554 10.06 -18.91 20.17
N LYS A 555 9.54 -17.72 20.49
CA LYS A 555 8.12 -17.51 20.77
C LYS A 555 7.34 -17.15 19.52
N LEU A 556 6.02 -17.22 19.65
CA LEU A 556 5.11 -17.30 18.51
C LEU A 556 5.50 -18.47 17.63
N GLU A 557 5.45 -19.66 18.23
CA GLU A 557 5.64 -20.93 17.54
C GLU A 557 4.77 -20.95 16.28
N ALA A 558 5.31 -21.49 15.20
CA ALA A 558 4.67 -21.50 13.90
C ALA A 558 4.98 -22.81 13.17
N THR A 559 4.17 -23.11 12.17
CA THR A 559 4.39 -24.22 11.26
C THR A 559 5.37 -23.78 10.18
N ASN A 560 6.37 -24.61 9.87
CA ASN A 560 7.33 -24.34 8.82
C ASN A 560 6.60 -24.22 7.46
N PRO A 561 6.72 -23.07 6.76
CA PRO A 561 6.00 -22.82 5.51
C PRO A 561 6.63 -23.51 4.29
N ASN A 562 7.76 -24.21 4.43
CA ASN A 562 8.41 -24.95 3.34
C ASN A 562 8.09 -26.45 3.40
N PRO A 563 7.67 -27.10 2.29
CA PRO A 563 7.61 -26.60 0.90
C PRO A 563 6.30 -25.87 0.54
N LYS A 564 5.31 -25.83 1.44
CA LYS A 564 4.02 -25.16 1.21
C LYS A 564 3.53 -24.49 2.50
N PRO A 565 2.95 -23.27 2.42
CA PRO A 565 2.36 -22.61 3.58
C PRO A 565 1.32 -23.49 4.27
N PRO A 566 1.20 -23.41 5.61
CA PRO A 566 0.22 -24.17 6.35
C PRO A 566 -1.19 -23.80 5.90
N GLU A 567 -1.98 -24.82 5.61
CA GLU A 567 -3.37 -24.70 5.16
C GLU A 567 -4.36 -24.49 6.32
N GLU A 568 -3.90 -24.66 7.55
CA GLU A 568 -4.63 -24.42 8.80
C GLU A 568 -3.69 -23.81 9.84
N GLU A 569 -4.25 -23.07 10.79
CA GLU A 569 -3.49 -22.49 11.90
C GLU A 569 -3.52 -23.45 13.09
N THR A 570 -2.33 -23.84 13.56
CA THR A 570 -2.15 -24.71 14.73
C THR A 570 -1.55 -23.96 15.89
N PHE A 571 -0.59 -23.08 15.60
CA PHE A 571 0.13 -22.30 16.59
C PHE A 571 -0.20 -20.80 16.47
N LEU A 572 0.12 -20.04 17.52
CA LEU A 572 -0.17 -18.60 17.56
C LEU A 572 0.62 -17.84 16.47
N GLY A 573 1.84 -18.26 16.17
CA GLY A 573 2.68 -17.68 15.12
C GLY A 573 2.23 -18.01 13.69
N ASP A 574 1.33 -18.99 13.51
CA ASP A 574 0.66 -19.14 12.22
C ASP A 574 -0.29 -17.95 12.01
N ARG A 575 -0.93 -17.47 13.07
CA ARG A 575 -1.94 -16.41 13.03
C ARG A 575 -1.34 -15.00 13.15
N VAL A 576 -0.42 -14.82 14.09
CA VAL A 576 0.28 -13.56 14.35
C VAL A 576 1.70 -13.65 13.81
N VAL A 577 1.95 -12.96 12.71
CA VAL A 577 3.28 -12.92 12.09
C VAL A 577 3.98 -11.63 12.51
N VAL A 578 5.18 -11.76 13.08
CA VAL A 578 5.98 -10.64 13.59
C VAL A 578 7.28 -10.46 12.79
N GLY A 579 7.66 -9.21 12.54
CA GLY A 579 8.91 -8.83 11.86
C GLY A 579 10.04 -8.43 12.80
N ASN A 580 9.77 -8.22 14.09
CA ASN A 580 10.74 -7.83 15.12
C ASN A 580 11.59 -6.61 14.75
N ASN A 581 10.96 -5.57 14.20
CA ASN A 581 11.59 -4.29 13.85
C ASN A 581 12.65 -4.39 12.74
N LEU A 582 12.53 -5.37 11.85
CA LEU A 582 13.29 -5.40 10.61
C LEU A 582 12.83 -4.27 9.67
N PRO A 583 13.73 -3.45 9.12
CA PRO A 583 13.36 -2.48 8.09
C PRO A 583 12.91 -3.19 6.82
N ALA A 584 12.25 -2.47 5.91
CA ALA A 584 11.82 -3.04 4.63
C ALA A 584 13.01 -3.61 3.84
N LYS A 585 14.15 -2.90 3.85
CA LYS A 585 15.42 -3.31 3.25
C LYS A 585 16.53 -3.39 4.29
N ARG A 586 17.04 -4.59 4.53
CA ARG A 586 18.12 -4.85 5.50
C ARG A 586 19.46 -5.02 4.80
N TRP A 587 20.52 -4.55 5.43
CA TRP A 587 21.88 -4.79 4.98
C TRP A 587 22.31 -6.21 5.36
N ASN A 588 22.68 -7.02 4.38
CA ASN A 588 23.15 -8.40 4.61
C ASN A 588 24.68 -8.52 4.69
N GLY A 589 25.40 -7.39 4.65
CA GLY A 589 26.87 -7.33 4.58
C GLY A 589 27.40 -7.01 3.18
N ILE A 590 26.61 -7.24 2.14
CA ILE A 590 26.98 -7.08 0.73
C ILE A 590 26.04 -6.11 0.02
N GLU A 591 24.74 -6.24 0.24
CA GLU A 591 23.69 -5.45 -0.40
C GLU A 591 22.49 -5.23 0.54
N LEU A 592 21.62 -4.29 0.13
CA LEU A 592 20.31 -4.11 0.74
C LEU A 592 19.36 -5.16 0.17
N SER A 593 18.88 -6.06 1.01
CA SER A 593 18.01 -7.18 0.64
C SER A 593 16.68 -7.11 1.39
N GLU A 594 15.62 -7.60 0.75
CA GLU A 594 14.28 -7.80 1.32
C GLU A 594 14.06 -9.25 1.77
N ASP A 595 15.09 -10.10 1.63
CA ASP A 595 15.03 -11.52 1.96
C ASP A 595 14.85 -11.75 3.46
N ALA A 596 14.14 -12.82 3.77
CA ALA A 596 13.97 -13.28 5.14
C ALA A 596 15.32 -13.47 5.84
N GLU A 597 15.35 -13.14 7.12
CA GLU A 597 16.48 -13.36 8.01
C GLU A 597 16.35 -14.72 8.70
N GLN A 598 17.41 -15.51 8.66
CA GLN A 598 17.50 -16.74 9.43
C GLN A 598 17.75 -16.44 10.89
N VAL A 599 17.02 -17.14 11.76
CA VAL A 599 17.10 -17.03 13.20
C VAL A 599 17.45 -18.39 13.78
N ALA A 600 18.35 -18.41 14.78
CA ALA A 600 18.83 -19.64 15.40
C ALA A 600 17.78 -20.38 16.26
N ALA A 601 16.52 -19.98 16.21
CA ALA A 601 15.42 -20.59 16.92
C ALA A 601 14.62 -21.52 15.99
N PRO A 602 14.02 -22.61 16.53
CA PRO A 602 13.19 -23.51 15.74
C PRO A 602 11.82 -22.90 15.42
N TRP A 603 11.13 -23.44 14.41
CA TRP A 603 9.74 -23.08 14.09
C TRP A 603 8.79 -23.47 15.22
N ASN A 604 8.96 -24.67 15.75
CA ASN A 604 8.27 -25.21 16.92
C ASN A 604 9.11 -26.36 17.52
N PRO A 605 8.81 -26.87 18.73
CA PRO A 605 9.60 -27.91 19.37
C PRO A 605 9.74 -29.23 18.57
N SER A 606 8.85 -29.47 17.59
CA SER A 606 8.85 -30.68 16.74
C SER A 606 9.59 -30.49 15.42
N ASP A 607 9.90 -29.24 15.03
CA ASP A 607 10.70 -28.91 13.85
C ASP A 607 11.89 -28.03 14.26
N PRO A 608 13.06 -28.65 14.55
CA PRO A 608 14.23 -27.96 15.05
C PRO A 608 15.00 -27.18 13.98
N GLY A 609 14.51 -27.12 12.73
CA GLY A 609 15.17 -26.37 11.65
C GLY A 609 15.22 -24.85 11.92
N PRO A 610 16.21 -24.13 11.38
CA PRO A 610 16.32 -22.69 11.59
C PRO A 610 15.07 -21.97 11.05
N ARG A 611 14.47 -21.13 11.88
CA ARG A 611 13.31 -20.31 11.52
C ARG A 611 13.74 -19.13 10.67
N GLU A 612 12.88 -18.71 9.77
CA GLU A 612 13.04 -17.47 9.00
C GLU A 612 12.02 -16.43 9.47
N ARG A 613 12.44 -15.15 9.52
CA ARG A 613 11.56 -14.00 9.76
C ARG A 613 11.74 -12.97 8.65
N SER A 614 10.65 -12.35 8.21
CA SER A 614 10.66 -11.26 7.22
C SER A 614 10.15 -9.98 7.85
N SER A 615 10.47 -8.82 7.26
CA SER A 615 10.21 -7.51 7.87
C SER A 615 8.73 -7.21 8.16
N GLN A 616 7.81 -7.76 7.36
CA GLN A 616 6.37 -7.45 7.38
C GLN A 616 6.03 -5.96 7.15
N VAL A 617 7.04 -5.09 6.96
CA VAL A 617 6.85 -3.68 6.65
C VAL A 617 6.23 -3.58 5.27
N THR A 618 5.12 -2.87 5.15
CA THR A 618 4.53 -2.54 3.85
C THR A 618 4.42 -1.04 3.71
N LYS A 619 4.80 -0.49 2.56
CA LYS A 619 4.60 0.94 2.32
C LYS A 619 3.09 1.22 2.29
N ILE A 620 2.59 1.94 3.28
CA ILE A 620 1.21 2.45 3.27
C ILE A 620 1.23 3.75 2.48
N ALA A 621 0.27 3.93 1.56
CA ALA A 621 0.09 5.17 0.82
C ALA A 621 -0.06 6.33 1.82
N ASN A 622 0.84 7.31 1.76
CA ASN A 622 0.97 8.54 2.58
C ASN A 622 -0.04 8.80 3.73
N VAL A 623 -0.21 7.87 4.67
CA VAL A 623 -1.11 8.05 5.83
C VAL A 623 -0.45 9.05 6.77
N GLY A 624 -1.12 10.16 7.05
CA GLY A 624 -0.63 11.17 7.99
C GLY A 624 0.22 12.29 7.39
N SER A 625 0.31 12.43 6.05
CA SER A 625 0.78 13.70 5.49
C SER A 625 -0.23 14.79 5.82
N THR A 626 0.24 15.79 6.55
CA THR A 626 -0.48 17.02 6.88
C THR A 626 -0.48 18.01 5.70
N ASP A 627 0.27 17.70 4.64
CA ASP A 627 0.47 18.57 3.49
C ASP A 627 -0.79 18.61 2.62
N ARG A 628 -1.01 19.78 2.02
CA ARG A 628 -2.09 19.98 1.05
C ARG A 628 -1.74 19.33 -0.29
N GLY A 629 -2.75 18.74 -0.93
CA GLY A 629 -2.62 18.11 -2.24
C GLY A 629 -1.99 16.73 -2.21
N GLY A 630 -1.87 16.11 -1.02
CA GLY A 630 -1.37 14.74 -0.89
C GLY A 630 -2.28 13.68 -1.53
N PHE A 631 -1.77 12.45 -1.68
CA PHE A 631 -2.47 11.34 -2.32
C PHE A 631 -3.90 11.13 -1.78
N TRP A 632 -4.09 11.12 -0.46
CA TRP A 632 -5.41 10.90 0.13
C TRP A 632 -6.37 12.06 -0.10
N GLU A 633 -5.88 13.30 -0.16
CA GLU A 633 -6.72 14.47 -0.50
C GLU A 633 -7.18 14.37 -1.95
N GLN A 634 -6.30 13.99 -2.87
CA GLN A 634 -6.64 13.79 -4.29
C GLN A 634 -7.57 12.59 -4.50
N ALA A 635 -7.31 11.47 -3.81
CA ALA A 635 -8.15 10.27 -3.89
C ALA A 635 -9.54 10.52 -3.30
N ALA A 636 -9.65 11.27 -2.21
CA ALA A 636 -10.93 11.69 -1.63
C ALA A 636 -11.66 12.70 -2.52
N ALA A 637 -10.93 13.53 -3.27
CA ALA A 637 -11.50 14.48 -4.23
C ALA A 637 -12.04 13.84 -5.52
N LYS A 638 -11.60 12.62 -5.84
CA LYS A 638 -12.03 11.90 -7.04
C LYS A 638 -13.44 11.34 -6.83
N ASN A 639 -14.35 11.62 -7.76
CA ASN A 639 -15.68 11.02 -7.73
C ASN A 639 -15.58 9.51 -8.03
N PRO A 640 -16.07 8.63 -7.13
CA PRO A 640 -16.09 7.20 -7.38
C PRO A 640 -16.98 6.90 -8.58
N ARG A 641 -16.49 6.08 -9.51
CA ARG A 641 -17.29 5.62 -10.65
C ARG A 641 -18.24 4.50 -10.22
N ASN A 642 -17.82 3.68 -9.25
CA ASN A 642 -18.55 2.56 -8.67
C ASN A 642 -18.56 2.59 -7.14
N LEU A 643 -19.55 1.95 -6.51
CA LEU A 643 -19.68 1.85 -5.04
C LEU A 643 -18.50 1.14 -4.34
N LEU A 644 -17.70 0.37 -5.10
CA LEU A 644 -16.59 -0.42 -4.60
C LEU A 644 -15.23 0.21 -4.90
N ASP A 645 -15.20 1.37 -5.54
CA ASP A 645 -13.97 2.12 -5.76
C ASP A 645 -13.52 2.69 -4.40
N GLY A 646 -12.25 2.48 -4.05
CA GLY A 646 -11.65 3.04 -2.82
C GLY A 646 -11.31 4.52 -2.93
N GLU A 647 -12.10 5.27 -3.72
CA GLU A 647 -11.91 6.67 -4.08
C GLU A 647 -13.18 7.44 -3.75
N GLY A 648 -13.06 8.75 -3.56
CA GLY A 648 -14.14 9.56 -3.02
C GLY A 648 -14.15 9.52 -1.51
N GLY A 649 -14.42 10.67 -0.91
CA GLY A 649 -14.42 10.76 0.52
C GLY A 649 -14.83 12.13 1.03
N LEU A 650 -14.72 12.24 2.34
CA LEU A 650 -14.97 13.44 3.09
C LEU A 650 -13.63 13.93 3.62
N ARG A 651 -13.35 15.21 3.46
CA ARG A 651 -12.27 15.83 4.22
C ARG A 651 -12.85 16.49 5.45
N ILE A 652 -12.30 16.11 6.60
CA ILE A 652 -12.64 16.68 7.89
C ILE A 652 -11.42 17.50 8.32
N ILE A 653 -11.58 18.83 8.45
CA ILE A 653 -10.54 19.70 9.00
C ILE A 653 -10.94 20.05 10.43
N THR A 654 -10.20 19.51 11.39
CA THR A 654 -10.29 19.84 12.81
C THR A 654 -9.11 20.75 13.14
N GLY A 655 -9.30 22.05 13.38
CA GLY A 655 -8.10 22.91 13.51
C GLY A 655 -8.25 24.35 13.98
N ALA A 656 -9.42 24.82 14.38
CA ALA A 656 -9.54 26.19 14.93
C ALA A 656 -10.37 26.17 16.22
N GLY A 657 -9.69 26.48 17.33
CA GLY A 657 -10.31 26.74 18.61
C GLY A 657 -10.50 28.24 18.81
N VAL A 658 -11.65 28.66 19.37
CA VAL A 658 -11.79 30.02 19.92
C VAL A 658 -11.32 29.98 21.35
N TYR A 659 -10.32 30.77 21.70
CA TYR A 659 -9.76 30.83 23.06
C TYR A 659 -10.15 32.13 23.75
N GLU A 660 -10.50 32.06 25.04
CA GLU A 660 -10.67 33.24 25.88
C GLU A 660 -10.10 33.03 27.28
N ARG A 661 -9.14 33.87 27.62
CA ARG A 661 -8.37 33.77 28.85
C ARG A 661 -8.94 34.53 30.04
N LEU A 662 -9.63 35.65 29.80
CA LEU A 662 -10.13 36.52 30.87
C LEU A 662 -11.08 35.81 31.84
N ASN A 663 -11.75 34.76 31.36
CA ASN A 663 -12.69 33.99 32.16
C ASN A 663 -12.21 32.54 32.37
N SER A 664 -10.90 32.32 32.38
CA SER A 664 -10.30 31.00 32.53
C SER A 664 -9.87 30.72 33.97
N PHE A 665 -10.09 29.49 34.43
CA PHE A 665 -9.52 29.00 35.69
C PHE A 665 -8.04 28.57 35.57
N LEU A 666 -7.50 28.51 34.36
CA LEU A 666 -6.12 28.07 34.11
C LEU A 666 -5.13 29.22 34.33
N PRO A 667 -3.90 28.92 34.80
CA PRO A 667 -2.83 29.89 34.86
C PRO A 667 -2.43 30.36 33.45
N PRO A 668 -1.68 31.46 33.33
CA PRO A 668 -0.92 31.78 32.14
C PRO A 668 -0.21 30.57 31.50
N PRO A 669 -0.29 30.37 30.18
CA PRO A 669 0.53 29.37 29.51
C PRO A 669 2.01 29.73 29.64
N SER A 670 2.85 28.71 29.79
CA SER A 670 4.30 28.84 29.79
C SER A 670 4.89 28.14 28.57
N TRP A 671 5.96 28.68 28.03
CA TRP A 671 6.76 28.03 26.99
C TRP A 671 8.23 28.01 27.37
N ILE A 672 8.95 27.10 26.73
CA ILE A 672 10.41 27.04 26.80
C ILE A 672 10.92 27.82 25.61
N ASP A 673 11.67 28.89 25.87
CA ASP A 673 12.34 29.62 24.81
C ASP A 673 13.46 28.75 24.21
N PRO A 674 13.41 28.39 22.91
CA PRO A 674 14.46 27.61 22.29
C PRO A 674 15.77 28.38 22.17
N SER A 675 15.75 29.71 22.26
CA SER A 675 16.93 30.59 22.20
C SER A 675 17.61 30.81 23.57
N GLY A 676 16.90 30.53 24.66
CA GLY A 676 17.42 30.57 26.02
C GLY A 676 16.70 29.56 26.89
N ALA A 677 17.42 28.60 27.47
CA ALA A 677 16.89 27.43 28.20
C ALA A 677 16.07 27.73 29.49
N THR A 678 15.38 28.85 29.56
CA THR A 678 14.52 29.32 30.63
C THR A 678 13.05 29.28 30.21
N SER A 679 12.21 28.68 31.06
CA SER A 679 10.76 28.72 30.92
C SER A 679 10.24 30.14 31.15
N ASN A 680 9.63 30.73 30.13
CA ASN A 680 8.98 32.04 30.23
C ASN A 680 7.49 31.86 30.50
N THR A 681 6.97 32.56 31.51
CA THR A 681 5.52 32.60 31.80
C THR A 681 4.89 33.72 30.96
N PHE A 682 3.95 33.39 30.06
CA PHE A 682 3.34 34.37 29.18
C PHE A 682 2.20 35.13 29.86
N THR A 683 2.37 36.40 30.20
CA THR A 683 1.23 37.26 30.59
C THR A 683 0.33 37.52 29.38
N ALA A 684 -0.99 37.58 29.62
CA ALA A 684 -1.95 37.91 28.58
C ALA A 684 -1.58 39.27 27.95
N ASP A 685 -1.50 39.30 26.63
CA ASP A 685 -1.31 40.48 25.76
C ASP A 685 0.10 41.09 25.58
N THR A 686 1.16 40.61 26.23
CA THR A 686 2.50 41.22 26.08
C THR A 686 3.64 40.28 25.71
N ALA A 687 3.42 38.98 25.74
CA ALA A 687 4.46 38.01 25.50
C ALA A 687 3.98 36.99 24.46
N THR A 688 4.62 37.02 23.29
CA THR A 688 4.32 36.26 22.07
C THR A 688 5.44 35.26 21.80
N TYR A 689 5.12 34.16 21.12
CA TYR A 689 6.10 33.22 20.58
C TYR A 689 6.66 33.75 19.25
N ASP A 690 7.96 33.58 19.06
CA ASP A 690 8.70 33.88 17.83
C ASP A 690 9.36 32.56 17.37
N ASP A 691 9.15 32.16 16.11
CA ASP A 691 9.72 30.91 15.59
C ASP A 691 11.23 31.10 15.35
N PRO A 692 12.12 30.38 16.07
CA PRO A 692 13.56 30.55 15.90
C PRO A 692 14.08 30.08 14.53
N THR A 693 13.25 29.40 13.73
CA THR A 693 13.61 28.86 12.42
C THR A 693 13.36 29.84 11.27
N THR A 694 12.61 30.91 11.52
CA THR A 694 12.35 31.95 10.52
C THR A 694 13.24 33.18 10.77
N PRO A 695 13.77 33.81 9.71
CA PRO A 695 14.65 34.98 9.85
C PRO A 695 13.88 36.28 10.16
N THR A 696 12.55 36.24 10.08
CA THR A 696 11.64 37.37 10.33
C THR A 696 10.99 37.22 11.71
N PRO A 697 11.10 38.23 12.59
CA PRO A 697 10.45 38.17 13.90
C PRO A 697 8.94 38.04 13.77
N GLU A 698 8.41 36.93 14.26
CA GLU A 698 7.00 36.59 14.34
C GLU A 698 6.50 36.76 15.78
N GLN A 699 5.25 37.17 15.93
CA GLN A 699 4.65 37.42 17.24
C GLN A 699 3.34 36.66 17.40
N PHE A 700 3.43 35.35 17.60
CA PHE A 700 2.28 34.48 17.77
C PHE A 700 1.72 34.53 19.20
N PRO A 701 0.42 34.77 19.41
CA PRO A 701 -0.20 34.66 20.72
C PRO A 701 -0.22 33.20 21.21
N VAL A 702 0.17 32.97 22.47
CA VAL A 702 0.19 31.62 23.05
C VAL A 702 -1.04 31.34 23.93
N VAL A 703 -1.71 30.19 23.70
CA VAL A 703 -2.97 29.77 24.36
C VAL A 703 -2.92 28.28 24.69
N TRP A 704 -3.47 27.81 25.82
CA TRP A 704 -3.39 26.39 26.20
C TRP A 704 -3.91 25.40 25.13
N PRO A 705 -3.35 24.17 25.07
CA PRO A 705 -3.79 23.16 24.11
C PRO A 705 -5.22 22.71 24.40
N ASP A 706 -5.83 22.15 23.37
CA ASP A 706 -7.21 21.66 23.35
C ASP A 706 -7.48 20.44 24.25
N SER A 707 -6.43 19.83 24.78
CA SER A 707 -6.46 18.69 25.69
C SER A 707 -6.55 19.08 27.17
N MET A 708 -6.51 20.37 27.49
CA MET A 708 -6.63 20.84 28.87
C MET A 708 -8.05 20.71 29.44
N PRO A 709 -8.19 20.47 30.75
CA PRO A 709 -9.51 20.41 31.39
C PRO A 709 -10.26 21.72 31.18
N MET A 710 -11.53 21.59 30.82
CA MET A 710 -12.39 22.72 30.49
C MET A 710 -13.29 23.15 31.64
N SER A 711 -13.28 22.40 32.75
CA SER A 711 -13.80 22.81 34.04
C SER A 711 -12.89 22.31 35.18
N PRO A 712 -12.99 22.87 36.40
CA PRO A 712 -12.23 22.39 37.56
C PRO A 712 -12.56 20.93 37.91
N LEU A 713 -11.54 20.15 38.30
CA LEU A 713 -11.65 18.71 38.59
C LEU A 713 -12.42 18.33 39.88
N GLY A 714 -13.23 19.24 40.42
CA GLY A 714 -14.07 19.02 41.60
C GLY A 714 -13.47 19.44 42.96
N PRO A 715 -14.07 19.01 44.08
CA PRO A 715 -13.64 19.35 45.44
C PRO A 715 -12.15 19.09 45.71
N GLY A 716 -11.43 20.12 46.15
CA GLY A 716 -9.99 20.04 46.42
C GLY A 716 -9.08 20.42 45.25
N ALA A 717 -9.63 20.72 44.07
CA ALA A 717 -8.88 21.33 42.97
C ALA A 717 -8.46 22.77 43.32
N GLN A 718 -7.39 23.26 42.68
CA GLN A 718 -7.00 24.66 42.73
C GLN A 718 -7.30 25.32 41.38
N VAL A 719 -7.78 26.56 41.43
CA VAL A 719 -7.99 27.40 40.24
C VAL A 719 -7.10 28.63 40.31
N TYR A 720 -6.77 29.18 39.15
CA TYR A 720 -5.97 30.37 39.04
C TYR A 720 -6.84 31.63 38.92
N ASN A 721 -6.50 32.68 39.67
CA ASN A 721 -7.13 33.98 39.57
C ASN A 721 -6.40 34.86 38.54
N ASN A 722 -7.03 35.01 37.37
CA ASN A 722 -6.56 35.82 36.26
C ASN A 722 -6.89 37.32 36.40
N ASP A 723 -7.47 37.77 37.54
CA ASP A 723 -7.75 39.18 37.79
C ASP A 723 -6.45 40.02 37.75
N PRO A 724 -6.32 40.97 36.78
CA PRO A 724 -5.14 41.82 36.67
C PRO A 724 -5.03 42.85 37.81
N GLY A 725 -6.09 43.07 38.59
CA GLY A 725 -6.16 44.02 39.70
C GLY A 725 -5.68 43.47 41.05
N LEU A 726 -5.25 42.20 41.13
CA LEU A 726 -4.78 41.61 42.38
C LEU A 726 -3.44 42.22 42.88
N PRO A 727 -3.30 42.52 44.18
CA PRO A 727 -2.05 43.01 44.75
C PRO A 727 -0.88 42.04 44.51
N ALA A 728 0.26 42.58 44.09
CA ALA A 728 1.49 41.81 43.88
C ALA A 728 1.90 41.04 45.15
N GLY A 729 2.15 39.74 45.02
CA GLY A 729 2.50 38.84 46.13
C GLY A 729 1.33 38.02 46.71
N SER A 730 0.10 38.24 46.27
CA SER A 730 -1.05 37.40 46.63
C SER A 730 -0.97 36.03 45.94
N SER A 731 -1.28 34.94 46.65
CA SER A 731 -1.44 33.62 46.00
C SER A 731 -2.54 33.70 44.94
N ARG A 732 -2.16 33.54 43.68
CA ARG A 732 -3.11 33.49 42.56
C ARG A 732 -3.83 32.15 42.47
N TRP A 733 -3.34 31.13 43.18
CA TRP A 733 -4.01 29.85 43.33
C TRP A 733 -5.01 29.91 44.48
N LEU A 734 -6.28 29.63 44.16
CA LEU A 734 -7.40 29.61 45.08
C LEU A 734 -8.00 28.20 45.12
N ASN A 735 -8.41 27.75 46.30
CA ASN A 735 -9.00 26.42 46.45
C ASN A 735 -10.46 26.42 45.98
N TRP A 736 -10.83 25.39 45.22
CA TRP A 736 -12.21 25.09 44.86
C TRP A 736 -12.96 24.59 46.11
N PRO A 737 -14.14 25.15 46.44
CA PRO A 737 -14.83 24.82 47.69
C PRO A 737 -15.19 23.33 47.78
N GLY A 738 -14.96 22.75 48.95
CA GLY A 738 -15.06 21.31 49.22
C GLY A 738 -16.39 20.81 49.80
N THR A 739 -17.41 21.66 49.96
CA THR A 739 -18.67 21.26 50.60
C THR A 739 -19.74 20.90 49.56
N SER A 740 -20.02 19.61 49.39
CA SER A 740 -21.22 19.16 48.67
C SER A 740 -22.49 19.54 49.44
N PRO A 741 -23.57 20.00 48.79
CA PRO A 741 -24.91 19.90 49.36
C PRO A 741 -25.29 18.43 49.59
N ALA A 742 -26.14 18.18 50.57
CA ALA A 742 -26.57 16.83 50.96
C ALA A 742 -27.20 16.05 49.78
N PRO A 743 -27.02 14.71 49.74
CA PRO A 743 -27.56 13.88 48.66
C PRO A 743 -29.09 13.93 48.64
N GLY A 744 -29.67 14.39 47.53
CA GLY A 744 -31.12 14.33 47.28
C GLY A 744 -31.80 15.62 46.84
N THR A 745 -31.15 16.78 46.91
CA THR A 745 -31.63 17.99 46.23
C THR A 745 -31.03 18.06 44.84
N ALA A 746 -31.86 18.22 43.81
CA ALA A 746 -31.44 18.34 42.41
C ALA A 746 -30.43 19.48 42.23
N GLN A 747 -29.13 19.15 42.27
CA GLN A 747 -28.09 20.01 41.73
C GLN A 747 -28.08 19.79 40.21
N PRO A 748 -28.05 20.86 39.40
CA PRO A 748 -27.70 20.69 38.01
C PRO A 748 -26.25 20.17 37.95
N PRO A 749 -25.95 19.32 36.97
CA PRO A 749 -24.60 18.83 36.80
C PRO A 749 -23.66 19.98 36.43
N GLY A 750 -22.56 20.12 37.16
CA GLY A 750 -21.57 21.18 36.94
C GLY A 750 -21.37 22.16 38.11
N GLY A 751 -22.03 21.96 39.25
CA GLY A 751 -21.68 22.72 40.48
C GLY A 751 -22.15 24.18 40.54
N LEU A 752 -23.01 24.64 39.64
CA LEU A 752 -23.75 25.90 39.81
C LEU A 752 -25.16 25.61 40.31
N PRO A 753 -25.54 25.85 41.58
CA PRO A 753 -26.95 25.82 41.95
C PRO A 753 -27.76 26.88 41.17
N PRO A 754 -29.10 26.73 41.07
CA PRO A 754 -29.96 27.78 40.52
C PRO A 754 -29.71 29.10 41.28
N GLU A 755 -29.82 30.24 40.59
CA GLU A 755 -29.75 31.55 41.25
C GLU A 755 -30.67 31.58 42.49
N GLY A 756 -30.07 31.83 43.66
CA GLY A 756 -30.80 32.05 44.91
C GLY A 756 -30.46 31.16 46.11
N LEU A 757 -29.46 30.26 46.05
CA LEU A 757 -29.00 29.54 47.25
C LEU A 757 -27.73 30.17 47.83
N PRO A 758 -27.72 30.57 49.13
CA PRO A 758 -26.55 31.16 49.75
C PRO A 758 -25.48 30.09 49.99
N LEU A 759 -24.37 30.14 49.25
CA LEU A 759 -23.19 29.34 49.52
C LEU A 759 -22.42 29.98 50.68
N VAL A 760 -22.09 29.18 51.70
CA VAL A 760 -21.19 29.61 52.78
C VAL A 760 -19.78 29.71 52.17
N THR A 761 -19.35 30.92 51.85
CA THR A 761 -17.99 31.19 51.40
C THR A 761 -17.04 30.98 52.58
N LEU A 762 -16.21 29.94 52.51
CA LEU A 762 -15.11 29.79 53.47
C LEU A 762 -14.07 30.88 53.18
N PRO A 763 -13.47 31.51 54.20
CA PRO A 763 -12.42 32.50 53.99
C PRO A 763 -11.29 31.90 53.14
N GLY A 764 -11.02 32.47 51.96
CA GLY A 764 -9.99 31.98 51.02
C GLY A 764 -10.46 30.99 49.94
N SER A 765 -11.76 30.73 49.80
CA SER A 765 -12.36 29.96 48.71
C SER A 765 -13.08 30.86 47.70
N ILE A 766 -13.07 30.47 46.42
CA ILE A 766 -13.78 31.19 45.35
C ILE A 766 -15.27 30.88 45.32
N ASP A 767 -16.07 31.82 44.81
CA ASP A 767 -17.46 31.55 44.42
C ASP A 767 -17.47 30.74 43.11
N PRO A 768 -17.92 29.47 43.12
CA PRO A 768 -17.96 28.64 41.92
C PRO A 768 -18.91 29.20 40.85
N ASN A 769 -19.83 30.10 41.22
CA ASN A 769 -20.77 30.76 40.31
C ASN A 769 -20.19 31.96 39.56
N THR A 770 -18.96 32.38 39.88
CA THR A 770 -18.32 33.45 39.11
C THR A 770 -17.82 32.89 37.77
N PRO A 771 -18.25 33.44 36.61
CA PRO A 771 -17.91 32.91 35.28
C PRO A 771 -16.42 32.70 35.02
N GLN A 772 -15.55 33.48 35.67
CA GLN A 772 -14.11 33.40 35.52
C GLN A 772 -13.46 32.12 36.08
N TYR A 773 -14.18 31.36 36.90
CA TYR A 773 -13.70 30.12 37.50
C TYR A 773 -14.39 28.85 36.98
N ALA A 774 -15.33 29.01 36.05
CA ALA A 774 -16.19 27.92 35.58
C ALA A 774 -15.68 27.23 34.30
N LYS A 775 -14.75 27.83 33.56
CA LYS A 775 -14.29 27.33 32.26
C LYS A 775 -12.78 27.49 32.03
N GLY A 776 -12.18 26.64 31.21
CA GLY A 776 -10.80 26.78 30.71
C GLY A 776 -10.68 27.75 29.53
N ASP A 777 -9.50 27.81 28.88
CA ASP A 777 -9.22 28.75 27.79
C ASP A 777 -9.99 28.44 26.50
N LEU A 778 -10.22 27.16 26.15
CA LEU A 778 -10.88 26.77 24.89
C LEU A 778 -12.41 26.91 24.95
N ARG A 779 -12.99 27.90 24.27
CA ARG A 779 -14.45 28.09 24.24
C ARG A 779 -15.19 27.15 23.28
N MET A 780 -14.63 26.87 22.11
CA MET A 780 -15.28 26.05 21.07
C MET A 780 -14.27 25.56 20.05
N ARG A 781 -14.46 24.34 19.52
CA ARG A 781 -13.76 23.82 18.34
C ARG A 781 -14.74 23.72 17.18
N ALA A 782 -14.39 24.32 16.05
CA ALA A 782 -15.10 24.09 14.81
C ALA A 782 -14.35 23.04 13.98
N THR A 783 -15.10 22.06 13.51
CA THR A 783 -14.66 21.07 12.52
C THR A 783 -15.42 21.34 11.24
N VAL A 784 -14.69 21.63 10.18
CA VAL A 784 -15.31 21.89 8.87
C VAL A 784 -15.24 20.62 8.04
N VAL A 785 -16.39 20.26 7.50
CA VAL A 785 -16.58 19.05 6.71
C VAL A 785 -16.76 19.43 5.24
N TYR A 786 -15.82 18.98 4.41
CA TYR A 786 -15.82 19.16 2.96
C TYR A 786 -16.22 17.83 2.31
N HIS A 787 -17.20 17.89 1.40
CA HIS A 787 -17.58 16.74 0.60
C HIS A 787 -17.32 17.07 -0.87
N TYR A 788 -16.42 16.30 -1.47
CA TYR A 788 -15.90 16.59 -2.81
C TYR A 788 -16.92 16.34 -3.95
N ALA A 789 -18.09 15.75 -3.66
CA ALA A 789 -19.15 15.52 -4.66
C ALA A 789 -20.21 16.65 -4.77
N GLY A 790 -20.00 17.82 -4.15
CA GLY A 790 -21.04 18.85 -4.00
C GLY A 790 -21.32 19.77 -5.20
N GLY A 791 -20.53 19.69 -6.28
CA GLY A 791 -20.69 20.55 -7.46
C GLY A 791 -21.16 19.76 -8.69
N THR A 792 -22.08 20.32 -9.48
CA THR A 792 -22.56 19.74 -10.75
C THR A 792 -21.52 19.66 -11.86
N ASN A 793 -20.25 20.01 -11.58
CA ASN A 793 -19.13 19.83 -12.49
C ASN A 793 -17.89 19.40 -11.67
N PRO A 794 -17.18 18.33 -12.07
CA PRO A 794 -15.89 18.01 -11.49
C PRO A 794 -14.91 19.15 -11.80
N THR A 795 -14.34 19.77 -10.76
CA THR A 795 -13.23 20.71 -10.93
C THR A 795 -12.04 19.95 -11.54
N PRO A 796 -11.30 20.56 -12.48
CA PRO A 796 -10.07 19.97 -13.00
C PRO A 796 -9.08 19.62 -11.89
N ALA A 797 -8.25 18.59 -12.12
CA ALA A 797 -7.18 18.23 -11.21
C ALA A 797 -6.33 19.46 -10.86
N GLY A 798 -6.29 19.83 -9.57
CA GLY A 798 -5.53 20.96 -9.06
C GLY A 798 -6.36 22.17 -8.59
N GLU A 799 -7.67 22.23 -8.83
CA GLU A 799 -8.53 23.32 -8.33
C GLU A 799 -9.41 22.85 -7.16
N LEU A 800 -8.90 23.02 -5.94
CA LEU A 800 -9.60 22.77 -4.67
C LEU A 800 -10.63 23.88 -4.37
N ASN A 801 -11.70 23.98 -5.16
CA ASN A 801 -12.78 24.95 -4.94
C ASN A 801 -13.97 24.27 -4.22
N ASP A 802 -13.69 23.60 -3.11
CA ASP A 802 -14.66 22.81 -2.37
C ASP A 802 -15.46 23.65 -1.37
N GLN A 803 -16.80 23.58 -1.47
CA GLN A 803 -17.70 24.19 -0.50
C GLN A 803 -17.83 23.27 0.73
N PRO A 804 -17.76 23.79 1.96
CA PRO A 804 -18.06 23.00 3.14
C PRO A 804 -19.54 22.63 3.14
N ILE A 805 -19.85 21.35 3.36
CA ILE A 805 -21.23 20.86 3.44
C ILE A 805 -21.81 21.00 4.84
N ALA A 806 -20.96 21.02 5.86
CA ALA A 806 -21.36 21.16 7.25
C ALA A 806 -20.23 21.74 8.11
N CYS A 807 -20.62 22.48 9.15
CA CYS A 807 -19.74 22.83 10.24
C CYS A 807 -20.18 22.04 11.48
N ILE A 808 -19.34 21.13 11.93
CA ILE A 808 -19.55 20.41 13.18
C ILE A 808 -18.87 21.24 14.25
N SER A 809 -19.66 21.89 15.11
CA SER A 809 -19.11 22.49 16.33
C SER A 809 -19.01 21.37 17.34
N SER A 810 -17.79 21.02 17.74
CA SER A 810 -17.56 20.12 18.87
C SER A 810 -17.13 20.98 20.05
N TYR A 811 -18.05 21.34 20.94
CA TYR A 811 -17.70 21.79 22.28
C TYR A 811 -17.52 20.54 23.15
N TYR A 812 -16.30 20.04 23.29
CA TYR A 812 -16.02 18.85 24.08
C TYR A 812 -15.48 19.28 25.46
N ASP A 813 -16.29 19.12 26.51
CA ASP A 813 -15.88 19.29 27.91
C ASP A 813 -15.88 17.91 28.61
N PRO A 814 -14.77 17.14 28.53
CA PRO A 814 -14.70 15.80 29.11
C PRO A 814 -14.34 15.79 30.60
N SER A 815 -14.59 16.88 31.34
CA SER A 815 -14.21 16.93 32.74
C SER A 815 -14.97 15.89 33.58
N THR A 816 -16.20 15.54 33.21
CA THR A 816 -16.99 14.44 33.80
C THR A 816 -17.99 13.83 32.80
N ALA A 817 -18.54 12.64 33.10
CA ALA A 817 -19.62 12.04 32.32
C ALA A 817 -20.87 12.94 32.19
N SER A 818 -21.06 13.89 33.11
CA SER A 818 -22.20 14.79 33.09
C SER A 818 -22.01 16.07 32.27
N THR A 819 -20.77 16.57 32.13
CA THR A 819 -20.45 17.73 31.27
C THR A 819 -20.36 17.33 29.80
N ALA A 820 -20.17 16.03 29.52
CA ALA A 820 -20.19 15.46 28.17
C ALA A 820 -21.60 15.38 27.53
N ARG A 821 -22.67 15.66 28.28
CA ARG A 821 -24.06 15.65 27.80
C ARG A 821 -24.38 16.90 26.99
N ASN A 822 -25.16 16.75 25.92
CA ASN A 822 -25.68 17.90 25.19
C ASN A 822 -26.64 18.73 26.06
N LEU A 823 -26.76 20.02 25.75
CA LEU A 823 -27.80 20.88 26.32
C LEU A 823 -29.18 20.26 26.05
N SER A 824 -30.11 20.40 26.99
CA SER A 824 -31.51 19.93 26.85
C SER A 824 -32.27 20.55 25.66
N THR A 825 -31.77 21.66 25.12
CA THR A 825 -32.27 22.29 23.89
C THR A 825 -31.72 21.65 22.61
N LEU A 826 -30.75 20.74 22.73
CA LEU A 826 -30.09 20.05 21.63
C LEU A 826 -30.42 18.55 21.66
N PRO A 827 -30.51 17.88 20.50
CA PRO A 827 -30.87 16.47 20.44
C PRO A 827 -29.86 15.53 21.10
N THR A 828 -30.38 14.45 21.70
CA THR A 828 -29.67 13.21 22.10
C THR A 828 -28.63 13.34 23.22
N ASP A 829 -28.67 12.41 24.19
CA ASP A 829 -27.63 12.23 25.20
C ASP A 829 -26.51 11.33 24.64
N LEU A 830 -25.29 11.88 24.56
CA LEU A 830 -24.11 11.17 24.06
C LEU A 830 -23.09 10.83 25.17
N SER A 831 -23.45 11.01 26.45
CA SER A 831 -22.58 10.67 27.58
C SER A 831 -22.36 9.17 27.77
N GLY A 832 -23.21 8.33 27.18
CA GLY A 832 -23.14 6.88 27.28
C GLY A 832 -23.54 6.31 28.65
N ASP A 833 -23.92 7.16 29.62
CA ASP A 833 -24.37 6.75 30.95
C ASP A 833 -25.88 6.98 31.11
N PRO A 834 -26.70 5.92 31.14
CA PRO A 834 -28.16 6.02 31.26
C PRO A 834 -28.62 6.37 32.69
N THR A 835 -27.71 6.46 33.66
CA THR A 835 -28.05 6.69 35.08
C THR A 835 -28.02 8.15 35.50
N LEU A 836 -27.39 9.04 34.71
CA LEU A 836 -27.36 10.46 35.05
C LEU A 836 -28.72 11.10 34.70
N GLY A 837 -29.18 12.03 35.55
CA GLY A 837 -30.53 12.61 35.53
C GLY A 837 -30.87 13.53 34.34
N VAL A 838 -31.53 14.65 34.60
CA VAL A 838 -32.01 15.56 33.54
C VAL A 838 -30.86 16.37 32.93
N GLN A 839 -30.87 16.55 31.60
CA GLN A 839 -29.90 17.39 30.88
C GLN A 839 -30.01 18.87 31.30
N GLY A 840 -28.88 19.56 31.44
CA GLY A 840 -28.83 20.99 31.78
C GLY A 840 -29.30 21.90 30.63
N THR A 841 -29.71 23.14 30.94
CA THR A 841 -30.13 24.16 29.95
C THR A 841 -29.04 25.19 29.63
N GLN A 842 -27.98 25.26 30.43
CA GLN A 842 -26.97 26.33 30.37
C GLN A 842 -25.52 25.83 30.22
N ILE A 843 -25.22 24.61 30.69
CA ILE A 843 -23.88 23.99 30.63
C ILE A 843 -24.04 22.58 30.07
N GLY A 844 -23.29 22.27 29.01
CA GLY A 844 -23.34 21.01 28.28
C GLY A 844 -22.51 21.08 27.00
N SER A 845 -22.25 19.91 26.42
CA SER A 845 -21.56 19.74 25.16
C SER A 845 -22.45 20.09 23.94
N ASN A 846 -21.84 20.23 22.77
CA ASN A 846 -22.53 20.16 21.47
C ASN A 846 -22.07 18.91 20.70
N ASN A 847 -21.81 17.82 21.41
CA ASN A 847 -21.36 16.55 20.86
C ASN A 847 -22.32 16.06 19.77
N GLY A 848 -21.78 15.71 18.61
CA GLY A 848 -22.57 15.19 17.49
C GLY A 848 -23.59 16.17 16.91
N ILE A 849 -23.59 17.45 17.30
CA ILE A 849 -24.48 18.45 16.73
C ILE A 849 -23.85 19.00 15.44
N THR A 850 -24.55 18.80 14.35
CA THR A 850 -24.18 19.34 13.04
C THR A 850 -24.93 20.66 12.85
N TYR A 851 -24.20 21.74 12.63
CA TYR A 851 -24.79 23.02 12.27
C TYR A 851 -24.77 23.15 10.75
N ASP A 852 -25.82 23.77 10.21
CA ASP A 852 -25.82 24.18 8.81
C ASP A 852 -24.60 25.08 8.53
N ARG A 853 -24.13 25.05 7.28
CA ARG A 853 -23.00 25.89 6.87
C ARG A 853 -23.29 27.35 7.21
N PRO A 854 -22.34 28.09 7.80
CA PRO A 854 -22.54 29.48 8.18
C PRO A 854 -22.49 30.39 6.95
N TYR A 855 -23.48 30.36 6.04
CA TYR A 855 -23.55 31.34 4.95
C TYR A 855 -24.99 31.69 4.51
N ASP A 856 -25.44 32.84 5.02
CA ASP A 856 -26.31 33.78 4.30
C ASP A 856 -25.43 34.72 3.44
N SER A 857 -25.36 34.39 2.15
CA SER A 857 -25.19 35.25 0.96
C SER A 857 -24.32 36.54 0.89
N SER A 858 -23.38 36.89 1.78
CA SER A 858 -22.56 38.11 1.53
C SER A 858 -21.08 38.20 1.94
N ALA A 859 -20.43 37.19 2.52
CA ALA A 859 -18.98 37.31 2.78
C ALA A 859 -18.24 35.97 2.77
N ARG A 860 -17.96 35.42 1.57
CA ARG A 860 -16.75 34.59 1.45
C ARG A 860 -15.58 35.46 1.93
N PRO A 861 -14.67 34.97 2.79
CA PRO A 861 -13.39 35.64 3.00
C PRO A 861 -12.81 35.98 1.63
N GLN A 862 -12.54 37.26 1.38
CA GLN A 862 -12.21 37.76 0.04
C GLN A 862 -10.83 37.25 -0.44
N GLY A 863 -10.08 36.58 0.45
CA GLY A 863 -8.81 35.95 0.16
C GLY A 863 -8.51 34.77 1.10
N ILE A 864 -7.50 33.98 0.73
CA ILE A 864 -6.82 33.03 1.62
C ILE A 864 -5.87 33.86 2.49
N ALA A 865 -5.74 33.54 3.78
CA ALA A 865 -4.70 34.15 4.61
C ALA A 865 -3.33 33.75 4.05
N THR A 866 -2.56 34.75 3.63
CA THR A 866 -1.21 34.59 3.08
C THR A 866 -0.20 35.06 4.11
N ASP A 867 1.03 34.57 4.00
CA ASP A 867 2.11 35.05 4.83
C ASP A 867 2.35 36.56 4.63
N GLY A 868 2.34 37.31 5.74
CA GLY A 868 2.57 38.75 5.78
C GLY A 868 4.06 39.09 5.84
N GLY A 869 4.40 40.38 5.79
CA GLY A 869 5.80 40.83 5.90
C GLY A 869 6.46 40.58 7.27
N ASN A 870 5.70 40.07 8.24
CA ASN A 870 6.09 39.74 9.60
C ASN A 870 5.92 38.23 9.92
N GLY A 871 5.78 37.37 8.91
CA GLY A 871 5.60 35.92 9.08
C GLY A 871 4.21 35.49 9.59
N LEU A 872 3.33 36.45 9.92
CA LEU A 872 1.97 36.18 10.38
C LEU A 872 1.02 36.06 9.19
N LEU A 873 0.13 35.07 9.25
CA LEU A 873 -0.95 34.88 8.28
C LEU A 873 -1.91 36.08 8.32
N SER A 874 -2.08 36.74 7.18
CA SER A 874 -2.94 37.92 7.03
C SER A 874 -3.63 37.96 5.67
N GLY A 875 -4.69 38.74 5.53
CA GLY A 875 -5.30 39.02 4.22
C GLY A 875 -6.53 38.18 3.88
N SER A 876 -7.12 37.47 4.86
CA SER A 876 -8.43 36.82 4.67
C SER A 876 -9.59 37.83 4.55
N GLY A 877 -9.37 39.08 4.96
CA GLY A 877 -10.38 40.13 5.05
C GLY A 877 -11.20 40.08 6.34
N ASP A 878 -10.94 39.11 7.23
CA ASP A 878 -11.52 39.00 8.56
C ASP A 878 -10.41 38.89 9.61
N ALA A 879 -10.25 39.95 10.41
CA ALA A 879 -9.24 40.01 11.46
C ALA A 879 -9.38 38.90 12.52
N ARG A 880 -10.57 38.32 12.70
CA ARG A 880 -10.78 37.20 13.63
C ARG A 880 -10.23 35.90 13.08
N LEU A 881 -10.34 35.67 11.78
CA LEU A 881 -9.79 34.49 11.11
C LEU A 881 -8.27 34.58 11.02
N ASP A 882 -7.74 35.76 10.69
CA ASP A 882 -6.29 36.01 10.69
C ASP A 882 -5.71 35.83 12.11
N ALA A 883 -6.39 36.32 13.15
CA ALA A 883 -5.94 36.12 14.53
C ALA A 883 -5.98 34.64 14.97
N GLN A 884 -7.02 33.89 14.59
CA GLN A 884 -7.14 32.46 14.90
C GLN A 884 -6.06 31.62 14.20
N ALA A 885 -5.72 31.96 12.95
CA ALA A 885 -4.72 31.23 12.17
C ALA A 885 -3.29 31.37 12.74
N ASN A 886 -3.06 32.38 13.59
CA ASN A 886 -1.76 32.70 14.18
C ASN A 886 -1.64 32.32 15.67
N LEU A 887 -2.56 31.52 16.24
CA LEU A 887 -2.48 31.07 17.64
C LEU A 887 -1.51 29.89 17.80
N VAL A 888 -0.67 29.94 18.84
CA VAL A 888 0.31 28.88 19.17
C VAL A 888 -0.05 28.23 20.51
N PHE A 889 0.07 26.91 20.59
CA PHE A 889 -0.24 26.16 21.80
C PHE A 889 1.02 25.84 22.63
N PRO A 890 1.01 26.00 23.96
CA PRO A 890 2.08 25.55 24.83
C PRO A 890 1.98 24.03 24.96
N MET A 891 2.72 23.32 24.11
CA MET A 891 3.31 21.99 24.36
C MET A 891 4.06 21.53 23.10
N VAL A 892 5.18 22.19 22.82
CA VAL A 892 6.30 21.64 22.04
C VAL A 892 7.46 21.55 23.04
N GLY A 893 7.47 20.47 23.83
CA GLY A 893 8.36 20.37 24.97
C GLY A 893 7.73 19.53 26.05
N LEU A 894 7.95 18.22 25.96
CA LEU A 894 7.66 17.28 27.01
C LEU A 894 8.55 17.63 28.22
N LEU A 895 7.99 18.26 29.24
CA LEU A 895 8.64 18.45 30.55
C LEU A 895 7.77 17.78 31.62
N THR A 896 8.18 16.57 32.06
CA THR A 896 8.99 16.37 33.27
C THR A 896 8.26 16.74 34.56
N ASN A 897 7.54 15.76 35.11
CA ASN A 897 7.65 15.26 36.48
C ASN A 897 6.39 14.45 36.78
N LEU A 898 6.44 13.15 36.47
CA LEU A 898 5.82 12.07 37.23
C LEU A 898 6.67 10.82 37.06
#